data_AF-A0A8V0ZJR0-F1
#
_entry.id   AF-A0A8V0ZJR0-F1
#
_cell.length_a   1.000
_cell.length_b   1.000
_cell.length_c   1.000
_cell.angle_alpha   90.00
_cell.angle_beta   90.00
_cell.angle_gamma   90.00
#
_symmetry.space_group_name_H-M   'P 1'
#
loop_
_entity.id
_entity.type
_entity.pdbx_description
1 polymer ?
#
loop_
_entity_poly.entity_id
_entity_poly.type
_entity_poly.pdbx_seq_one_letter_code
_entity_poly.pdbx_strand_id
1 'polypeptide(L)'
;MEVLEEKEEEEQKEEELKALEISSELHDTKTKLSVEQICFSSDVPDFDWNSIDTSQLPDSYKMNSPREKKLLRIADHYHQQYTHLCPERKPLFLHPVNECGVEKFVSTTVRPTLLPYTELYHWDGCASFVSDYLTMEPLKCPLTPPSSLYSPTTILKYQRGNCFDFSVLLCSMLIGAGYDAYCVNGYATHNICSLDESLEECPLLRKPQEVPKEDVKKSNKYRVKSLPDMHSKFELQQEAKKKAETEATEKKERGERDMEAEEPTCDHLCGLRVHAWVLVLSGKREVPETFFIDPFTGNSYSTMDEQFLGIESVWNHKNYWVNMQDCRNGCKDLVFDLSDAVHWEIMLSETDKPLQLLLGAEKKNELFDRNVDDMEEEEEEEEEEISFAMPPSWVAPIQISPKEFETRCSQGRKVILYKKAKLEKWAPYFNGNGLVKRLTIYADSNWTEAVEVKEWFKNREDMLDMREVNKQTQLTTEYFSPGHLFGLKVHAYKSMNPQTERVMEFYTETRVDGLQKLAENASEMKEYFMGRDDFKYFQHTEFRTKRKKVTLAGVGTDVNSRPIVQIKECFHRNLQKPADEDIAERVFLIEEEMIQLTYHLKDKYITASKKDFFKPTESYRKQSEIMTPEMCITYQAGSSEQHTKLVHLYKLLQKLTEEEKQLKQQVWRSQAEVLKILEIRENEEADIKLSASIYDTERNEKKRQEYEAMMNAKKDEFPGQNEQDLDYLAPFLIQMGSPEKMTRRQALRLRDNCLSDFKNRLVSKANIIQARFEKEVEELQKKNQLFQENQNQLSEKEEADLLADYSETMFRIHILALRLDREKQTAPQKYLALEEKLRKDPRLAEHLGHA
;
A
#
# COMPACT_ATOMS: atom_id res chain seq x y z
N MET A 1 43.50 23.80 -57.97
CA MET A 1 42.80 24.74 -57.08
C MET A 1 41.35 24.81 -57.53
N GLU A 2 41.08 25.17 -58.80
CA GLU A 2 39.72 25.16 -59.38
C GLU A 2 38.95 23.81 -59.26
N VAL A 3 39.59 22.65 -59.43
CA VAL A 3 38.91 21.34 -59.33
C VAL A 3 38.60 20.90 -57.89
N LEU A 4 39.22 21.52 -56.88
CA LEU A 4 38.92 21.25 -55.47
C LEU A 4 37.80 22.18 -54.98
N GLU A 5 37.78 23.43 -55.44
CA GLU A 5 36.69 24.38 -55.18
C GLU A 5 35.37 23.92 -55.84
N GLU A 6 35.40 23.38 -57.06
CA GLU A 6 34.19 22.83 -57.70
C GLU A 6 33.61 21.60 -56.96
N LYS A 7 34.46 20.81 -56.29
CA LYS A 7 34.01 19.66 -55.49
C LYS A 7 33.43 20.06 -54.14
N GLU A 8 34.01 21.05 -53.48
CA GLU A 8 33.46 21.61 -52.24
C GLU A 8 32.14 22.35 -52.49
N GLU A 9 31.99 23.04 -53.63
CA GLU A 9 30.72 23.66 -54.03
C GLU A 9 29.65 22.62 -54.43
N GLU A 10 30.01 21.48 -55.02
CA GLU A 10 29.07 20.40 -55.30
C GLU A 10 28.61 19.68 -54.02
N GLU A 11 29.52 19.42 -53.06
CA GLU A 11 29.16 18.83 -51.76
C GLU A 11 28.27 19.77 -50.93
N GLN A 12 28.57 21.08 -50.91
CA GLN A 12 27.71 22.06 -50.23
C GLN A 12 26.32 22.19 -50.86
N LYS A 13 26.23 22.12 -52.20
CA LYS A 13 24.93 22.10 -52.88
C LYS A 13 24.15 20.83 -52.61
N GLU A 14 24.81 19.68 -52.49
CA GLU A 14 24.16 18.42 -52.16
C GLU A 14 23.65 18.39 -50.71
N GLU A 15 24.38 19.02 -49.77
CA GLU A 15 23.93 19.23 -48.39
C GLU A 15 22.79 20.25 -48.27
N GLU A 16 22.83 21.37 -49.00
CA GLU A 16 21.72 22.33 -49.05
C GLU A 16 20.45 21.72 -49.65
N LEU A 17 20.59 20.89 -50.70
CA LEU A 17 19.46 20.18 -51.31
C LEU A 17 18.84 19.15 -50.36
N LYS A 18 19.66 18.42 -49.60
CA LYS A 18 19.17 17.50 -48.54
C LYS A 18 18.50 18.27 -47.39
N ALA A 19 19.03 19.41 -46.98
CA ALA A 19 18.42 20.25 -45.95
C ALA A 19 17.08 20.83 -46.42
N LEU A 20 16.97 21.21 -47.69
CA LEU A 20 15.73 21.68 -48.32
C LEU A 20 14.69 20.56 -48.43
N GLU A 21 15.08 19.35 -48.81
CA GLU A 21 14.20 18.17 -48.82
C GLU A 21 13.69 17.81 -47.41
N ILE A 22 14.56 17.81 -46.40
CA ILE A 22 14.18 17.57 -45.00
C ILE A 22 13.23 18.65 -44.49
N SER A 23 13.46 19.93 -44.85
CA SER A 23 12.57 21.04 -44.47
C SER A 23 11.19 20.93 -45.13
N SER A 24 11.15 20.48 -46.38
CA SER A 24 9.94 20.23 -47.17
C SER A 24 9.13 19.06 -46.60
N GLU A 25 9.79 17.96 -46.25
CA GLU A 25 9.18 16.80 -45.58
C GLU A 25 8.69 17.14 -44.17
N LEU A 26 9.41 17.96 -43.42
CA LEU A 26 8.97 18.51 -42.11
C LEU A 26 7.73 19.40 -42.26
N HIS A 27 7.64 20.19 -43.33
CA HIS A 27 6.48 21.05 -43.59
C HIS A 27 5.26 20.22 -44.03
N ASP A 28 5.45 19.21 -44.87
CA ASP A 28 4.39 18.29 -45.31
C ASP A 28 3.90 17.36 -44.19
N THR A 29 4.79 16.87 -43.32
CA THR A 29 4.42 16.07 -42.14
C THR A 29 3.70 16.91 -41.08
N LYS A 30 4.13 18.16 -40.84
CA LYS A 30 3.44 19.11 -39.96
C LYS A 30 2.02 19.46 -40.46
N THR A 31 1.83 19.46 -41.78
CA THR A 31 0.51 19.71 -42.41
C THR A 31 -0.37 18.44 -42.44
N LYS A 32 0.21 17.24 -42.57
CA LYS A 32 -0.51 15.96 -42.44
C LYS A 32 -0.91 15.62 -41.00
N LEU A 33 -0.11 16.02 -40.00
CA LEU A 33 -0.40 15.86 -38.57
C LEU A 33 -1.61 16.69 -38.11
N SER A 34 -1.93 17.80 -38.78
CA SER A 34 -3.19 18.53 -38.53
C SER A 34 -4.44 17.82 -39.06
N VAL A 35 -4.29 16.72 -39.82
CA VAL A 35 -5.40 15.99 -40.47
C VAL A 35 -5.58 14.57 -39.92
N GLU A 36 -4.53 13.94 -39.37
CA GLU A 36 -4.61 12.62 -38.73
C GLU A 36 -4.52 12.72 -37.20
N GLN A 37 -5.62 13.15 -36.58
CA GLN A 37 -5.88 12.87 -35.18
C GLN A 37 -6.18 11.37 -35.06
N ILE A 38 -5.15 10.54 -34.89
CA ILE A 38 -5.32 9.12 -34.57
C ILE A 38 -6.02 9.04 -33.22
N CYS A 39 -7.32 8.77 -33.33
CA CYS A 39 -8.26 8.68 -32.24
C CYS A 39 -7.97 7.41 -31.44
N PHE A 40 -7.22 7.54 -30.35
CA PHE A 40 -7.47 6.68 -29.20
C PHE A 40 -8.83 7.09 -28.66
N SER A 41 -9.77 6.15 -28.58
CA SER A 41 -11.06 6.38 -27.92
C SER A 41 -10.82 6.52 -26.42
N SER A 42 -10.31 7.68 -26.00
CA SER A 42 -10.52 8.16 -24.66
C SER A 42 -11.99 8.56 -24.60
N ASP A 43 -12.79 7.87 -23.79
CA ASP A 43 -14.19 8.25 -23.48
C ASP A 43 -14.28 9.63 -22.75
N VAL A 44 -13.21 10.44 -22.82
CA VAL A 44 -13.07 11.71 -22.14
C VAL A 44 -13.44 12.83 -23.13
N PRO A 45 -14.52 13.59 -22.88
CA PRO A 45 -14.88 14.71 -23.73
C PRO A 45 -13.76 15.77 -23.75
N ASP A 46 -13.54 16.37 -24.92
CA ASP A 46 -12.63 17.48 -25.14
C ASP A 46 -12.92 18.59 -24.12
N PHE A 47 -11.91 18.92 -23.30
CA PHE A 47 -12.01 19.98 -22.31
C PHE A 47 -11.45 21.28 -22.89
N ASP A 48 -12.26 22.33 -22.90
CA ASP A 48 -11.84 23.63 -23.38
C ASP A 48 -11.17 24.41 -22.23
N TRP A 49 -9.85 24.48 -22.28
CA TRP A 49 -9.06 25.28 -21.33
C TRP A 49 -9.40 26.78 -21.35
N ASN A 50 -10.08 27.29 -22.39
CA ASN A 50 -10.57 28.68 -22.39
C ASN A 50 -11.80 28.90 -21.49
N SER A 51 -12.42 27.82 -20.99
CA SER A 51 -13.60 27.89 -20.10
C SER A 51 -13.26 27.93 -18.60
N ILE A 52 -11.97 28.00 -18.24
CA ILE A 52 -11.55 28.06 -16.84
C ILE A 52 -12.12 29.31 -16.15
N ASP A 53 -12.70 29.12 -14.97
CA ASP A 53 -13.09 30.23 -14.10
C ASP A 53 -11.86 30.83 -13.42
N THR A 54 -11.38 31.95 -13.95
CA THR A 54 -10.25 32.73 -13.43
C THR A 54 -10.67 33.82 -12.43
N SER A 55 -11.98 34.00 -12.19
CA SER A 55 -12.49 35.11 -11.38
C SER A 55 -12.00 35.02 -9.92
N GLN A 56 -11.99 33.80 -9.37
CA GLN A 56 -11.62 33.51 -7.98
C GLN A 56 -10.10 33.42 -7.73
N LEU A 57 -9.27 33.53 -8.78
CA LEU A 57 -7.82 33.42 -8.64
C LEU A 57 -7.20 34.69 -8.03
N PRO A 58 -6.16 34.55 -7.18
CA PRO A 58 -5.45 35.69 -6.58
C PRO A 58 -4.80 36.62 -7.61
N ASP A 59 -4.53 37.87 -7.22
CA ASP A 59 -3.90 38.87 -8.09
C ASP A 59 -2.50 38.46 -8.59
N SER A 60 -1.79 37.59 -7.84
CA SER A 60 -0.48 37.05 -8.27
C SER A 60 -0.56 36.25 -9.57
N TYR A 61 -1.73 35.70 -9.91
CA TYR A 61 -1.98 34.97 -11.16
C TYR A 61 -2.27 35.94 -12.31
N LYS A 62 -2.88 37.10 -12.01
CA LYS A 62 -3.38 38.06 -12.99
C LYS A 62 -2.38 39.16 -13.33
N MET A 63 -1.35 39.34 -12.51
CA MET A 63 -0.37 40.41 -12.67
C MET A 63 1.05 39.97 -12.30
N ASN A 64 2.03 40.62 -12.92
CA ASN A 64 3.45 40.49 -12.56
C ASN A 64 3.86 41.58 -11.57
N SER A 65 4.47 41.16 -10.46
CA SER A 65 5.16 42.02 -9.50
C SER A 65 6.35 42.73 -10.14
N PRO A 66 6.86 43.84 -9.55
CA PRO A 66 8.03 44.53 -10.07
C PRO A 66 9.27 43.62 -10.19
N ARG A 67 9.44 42.66 -9.26
CA ARG A 67 10.54 41.68 -9.31
C ARG A 67 10.35 40.67 -10.44
N GLU A 68 9.14 40.15 -10.64
CA GLU A 68 8.85 39.26 -11.78
C GLU A 68 9.06 39.97 -13.11
N LYS A 69 8.65 41.24 -13.24
CA LYS A 69 8.92 42.03 -14.46
C LYS A 69 10.42 42.21 -14.73
N LYS A 70 11.24 42.40 -13.68
CA LYS A 70 12.70 42.45 -13.82
C LYS A 70 13.25 41.09 -14.25
N LEU A 71 12.78 39.99 -13.65
CA LEU A 71 13.18 38.63 -14.02
C LEU A 71 12.83 38.32 -15.48
N LEU A 72 11.63 38.67 -15.95
CA LEU A 72 11.24 38.45 -17.35
C LEU A 72 12.16 39.20 -18.32
N ARG A 73 12.55 40.44 -18.01
CA ARG A 73 13.53 41.18 -18.82
C ARG A 73 14.91 40.50 -18.85
N ILE A 74 15.35 39.94 -17.71
CA ILE A 74 16.60 39.16 -17.64
C ILE A 74 16.46 37.90 -18.50
N ALA A 75 15.31 37.22 -18.44
CA ALA A 75 15.01 36.04 -19.25
C ALA A 75 14.99 36.37 -20.75
N ASP A 76 14.37 37.48 -21.16
CA ASP A 76 14.33 37.96 -22.54
C ASP A 76 15.75 38.24 -23.06
N HIS A 77 16.56 38.94 -22.26
CA HIS A 77 17.95 39.25 -22.60
C HIS A 77 18.77 37.96 -22.74
N TYR A 78 18.64 37.05 -21.79
CA TYR A 78 19.30 35.74 -21.81
C TYR A 78 18.88 34.93 -23.04
N HIS A 79 17.58 34.92 -23.38
CA HIS A 79 17.05 34.25 -24.56
C HIS A 79 17.62 34.81 -25.86
N GLN A 80 17.74 36.13 -25.99
CA GLN A 80 18.34 36.79 -27.16
C GLN A 80 19.81 36.44 -27.30
N GLN A 81 20.57 36.44 -26.20
CA GLN A 81 21.97 36.03 -26.20
C GLN A 81 22.13 34.57 -26.61
N TYR A 82 21.34 33.68 -26.01
CA TYR A 82 21.35 32.26 -26.34
C TYR A 82 21.03 32.00 -27.82
N THR A 83 19.99 32.65 -28.35
CA THR A 83 19.59 32.51 -29.76
C THR A 83 20.68 33.02 -30.71
N HIS A 84 21.40 34.07 -30.32
CA HIS A 84 22.54 34.58 -31.10
C HIS A 84 23.76 33.64 -31.05
N LEU A 85 24.05 33.05 -29.89
CA LEU A 85 25.19 32.14 -29.71
C LEU A 85 24.94 30.74 -30.28
N CYS A 86 23.69 30.27 -30.23
CA CYS A 86 23.28 28.92 -30.64
C CYS A 86 22.12 28.98 -31.65
N PRO A 87 22.33 29.50 -32.88
CA PRO A 87 21.25 29.74 -33.85
C PRO A 87 20.58 28.46 -34.37
N GLU A 88 21.28 27.32 -34.32
CA GLU A 88 20.76 26.02 -34.76
C GLU A 88 19.92 25.30 -33.69
N ARG A 89 19.94 25.75 -32.44
CA ARG A 89 19.18 25.13 -31.34
C ARG A 89 17.76 25.70 -31.25
N LYS A 90 16.83 24.90 -30.72
CA LYS A 90 15.45 25.34 -30.50
C LYS A 90 15.38 26.46 -29.44
N PRO A 91 14.39 27.37 -29.53
CA PRO A 91 14.13 28.37 -28.51
C PRO A 91 13.92 27.77 -27.11
N LEU A 92 14.48 28.42 -26.09
CA LEU A 92 14.33 28.01 -24.68
C LEU A 92 12.90 28.21 -24.17
N PHE A 93 12.46 27.30 -23.30
CA PHE A 93 11.15 27.37 -22.64
C PHE A 93 11.27 28.13 -21.30
N LEU A 94 11.12 29.46 -21.35
CA LEU A 94 11.41 30.34 -20.20
C LEU A 94 10.18 30.96 -19.54
N HIS A 95 9.26 31.56 -20.31
CA HIS A 95 8.12 32.31 -19.75
C HIS A 95 6.80 32.08 -20.50
N PRO A 96 6.24 30.86 -20.47
CA PRO A 96 4.92 30.59 -21.04
C PRO A 96 3.80 31.42 -20.37
N VAL A 97 2.65 31.52 -21.03
CA VAL A 97 1.47 32.17 -20.44
C VAL A 97 0.76 31.24 -19.46
N ASN A 98 0.29 31.77 -18.34
CA ASN A 98 -0.52 31.02 -17.38
C ASN A 98 -2.02 31.00 -17.76
N GLU A 99 -2.88 30.43 -16.90
CA GLU A 99 -4.34 30.39 -17.05
C GLU A 99 -5.01 31.77 -17.22
N CYS A 100 -4.36 32.85 -16.79
CA CYS A 100 -4.87 34.22 -16.90
C CYS A 100 -4.31 34.97 -18.11
N GLY A 101 -3.53 34.31 -18.97
CA GLY A 101 -2.88 34.93 -20.13
C GLY A 101 -1.68 35.82 -19.76
N VAL A 102 -1.09 35.62 -18.58
CA VAL A 102 0.07 36.40 -18.09
C VAL A 102 1.33 35.56 -18.26
N GLU A 103 2.36 36.14 -18.84
CA GLU A 103 3.68 35.51 -18.95
C GLU A 103 4.31 35.35 -17.56
N LYS A 104 4.68 34.12 -17.25
CA LYS A 104 5.28 33.74 -15.97
C LYS A 104 6.52 32.89 -16.22
N PHE A 105 7.60 33.21 -15.52
CA PHE A 105 8.83 32.45 -15.60
C PHE A 105 8.65 31.02 -15.05
N VAL A 106 9.14 30.00 -15.74
CA VAL A 106 8.87 28.59 -15.41
C VAL A 106 9.28 28.20 -13.98
N SER A 107 10.40 28.73 -13.47
CA SER A 107 10.85 28.47 -12.10
C SER A 107 9.92 29.07 -11.04
N THR A 108 9.23 30.18 -11.33
CA THR A 108 8.28 30.78 -10.38
C THR A 108 6.91 30.10 -10.37
N THR A 109 6.68 29.14 -11.28
CA THR A 109 5.51 28.24 -11.25
C THR A 109 5.72 27.05 -10.30
N VAL A 110 6.97 26.68 -10.02
CA VAL A 110 7.30 25.61 -9.07
C VAL A 110 7.13 26.14 -7.64
N ARG A 111 6.19 25.56 -6.88
CA ARG A 111 5.94 25.94 -5.48
C ARG A 111 6.22 24.77 -4.53
N PRO A 112 7.41 24.73 -3.91
CA PRO A 112 7.73 23.74 -2.89
C PRO A 112 6.64 23.69 -1.81
N THR A 113 5.94 22.56 -1.71
CA THR A 113 4.84 22.38 -0.75
C THR A 113 4.89 21.01 -0.11
N LEU A 114 4.98 20.96 1.22
CA LEU A 114 4.87 19.73 2.00
C LEU A 114 3.39 19.47 2.35
N LEU A 115 2.88 18.31 1.97
CA LEU A 115 1.51 17.89 2.26
C LEU A 115 1.44 17.04 3.53
N PRO A 116 0.29 16.95 4.24
CA PRO A 116 0.21 16.24 5.53
C PRO A 116 0.20 14.71 5.42
N TYR A 117 0.31 14.15 4.21
CA TYR A 117 0.19 12.72 3.94
C TYR A 117 1.57 12.06 3.90
N THR A 118 1.82 11.11 4.81
CA THR A 118 3.12 10.42 4.91
C THR A 118 3.51 9.64 3.66
N GLU A 119 2.53 9.10 2.92
CA GLU A 119 2.75 8.42 1.63
C GLU A 119 3.41 9.35 0.60
N LEU A 120 3.14 10.66 0.67
CA LEU A 120 3.69 11.65 -0.26
C LEU A 120 5.10 12.13 0.13
N TYR A 121 5.65 11.65 1.25
CA TYR A 121 7.04 11.96 1.64
C TYR A 121 8.05 11.08 0.92
N HIS A 122 7.61 9.94 0.38
CA HIS A 122 8.43 9.08 -0.47
C HIS A 122 8.18 9.43 -1.92
N TRP A 123 9.25 9.42 -2.74
CA TRP A 123 9.17 9.85 -4.12
C TRP A 123 8.21 8.97 -4.95
N ASP A 124 8.18 7.67 -4.67
CA ASP A 124 7.35 6.66 -5.34
C ASP A 124 5.87 6.86 -5.03
N GLY A 125 5.54 7.08 -3.75
CA GLY A 125 4.18 7.41 -3.33
C GLY A 125 3.69 8.75 -3.90
N CYS A 126 4.57 9.76 -3.95
CA CYS A 126 4.27 11.05 -4.55
C CYS A 126 4.05 10.95 -6.07
N ALA A 127 4.94 10.25 -6.79
CA ALA A 127 4.85 10.05 -8.23
C ALA A 127 3.61 9.22 -8.61
N SER A 128 3.34 8.12 -7.88
CA SER A 128 2.14 7.31 -8.07
C SER A 128 0.85 8.08 -7.79
N PHE A 129 0.87 9.02 -6.83
CA PHE A 129 -0.29 9.87 -6.56
C PHE A 129 -0.56 10.81 -7.74
N VAL A 130 0.46 11.54 -8.22
CA VAL A 130 0.30 12.47 -9.35
C VAL A 130 -0.16 11.75 -10.61
N SER A 131 0.47 10.60 -10.91
CA SER A 131 0.13 9.81 -12.09
C SER A 131 -1.30 9.28 -12.03
N ASP A 132 -1.75 8.76 -10.88
CA ASP A 132 -3.12 8.25 -10.74
C ASP A 132 -4.17 9.36 -10.67
N TYR A 133 -3.85 10.52 -10.05
CA TYR A 133 -4.78 11.61 -9.78
C TYR A 133 -5.11 12.45 -11.02
N LEU A 134 -4.11 12.68 -11.87
CA LEU A 134 -4.27 13.48 -13.08
C LEU A 134 -4.58 12.62 -14.31
N THR A 135 -5.35 13.21 -15.22
CA THR A 135 -5.60 12.64 -16.56
C THR A 135 -4.64 13.28 -17.54
N MET A 136 -3.87 12.46 -18.26
CA MET A 136 -2.92 12.95 -19.27
C MET A 136 -3.68 13.55 -20.46
N GLU A 137 -3.26 14.75 -20.87
CA GLU A 137 -3.64 15.37 -22.14
C GLU A 137 -2.39 15.55 -23.02
N PRO A 138 -2.42 15.11 -24.28
CA PRO A 138 -1.27 15.24 -25.16
C PRO A 138 -1.00 16.70 -25.53
N LEU A 139 0.24 17.01 -25.88
CA LEU A 139 0.59 18.33 -26.40
C LEU A 139 -0.13 18.59 -27.73
N LYS A 140 -0.64 19.81 -27.93
CA LYS A 140 -1.27 20.23 -29.21
C LYS A 140 -0.35 20.01 -30.41
N CYS A 141 0.95 20.22 -30.22
CA CYS A 141 1.98 19.87 -31.18
C CYS A 141 3.08 19.09 -30.47
N PRO A 142 3.42 17.86 -30.89
CA PRO A 142 4.42 17.05 -30.22
C PRO A 142 5.86 17.56 -30.43
N LEU A 143 6.10 18.50 -31.35
CA LEU A 143 7.45 18.95 -31.74
C LEU A 143 7.93 20.21 -31.01
N THR A 144 7.04 20.87 -30.27
CA THR A 144 7.29 22.15 -29.61
C THR A 144 6.74 22.14 -28.18
N PRO A 145 7.42 22.80 -27.22
CA PRO A 145 6.88 23.01 -25.88
C PRO A 145 5.49 23.70 -25.93
N PRO A 146 4.65 23.52 -24.90
CA PRO A 146 3.32 24.13 -24.85
C PRO A 146 3.43 25.66 -24.76
N SER A 147 2.51 26.38 -25.41
CA SER A 147 2.45 27.85 -25.31
C SER A 147 2.04 28.34 -23.92
N SER A 148 1.34 27.49 -23.18
CA SER A 148 0.75 27.81 -21.87
C SER A 148 1.22 26.79 -20.84
N LEU A 149 1.49 27.25 -19.62
CA LEU A 149 1.84 26.41 -18.48
C LEU A 149 0.92 26.76 -17.31
N TYR A 150 0.10 25.81 -16.89
CA TYR A 150 -0.90 26.04 -15.87
C TYR A 150 -0.31 25.87 -14.47
N SER A 151 -0.86 26.61 -13.51
CA SER A 151 -0.42 26.45 -12.13
C SER A 151 -0.76 25.05 -11.55
N PRO A 152 0.08 24.49 -10.67
CA PRO A 152 -0.23 23.27 -9.91
C PRO A 152 -1.62 23.27 -9.25
N THR A 153 -2.08 24.41 -8.75
CA THR A 153 -3.41 24.55 -8.14
C THR A 153 -4.55 24.40 -9.14
N THR A 154 -4.39 24.91 -10.35
CA THR A 154 -5.39 24.80 -11.42
C THR A 154 -5.43 23.37 -11.95
N ILE A 155 -4.26 22.77 -12.15
CA ILE A 155 -4.12 21.37 -12.57
C ILE A 155 -4.78 20.41 -11.58
N LEU A 156 -4.58 20.61 -10.27
CA LEU A 156 -5.26 19.81 -9.25
C LEU A 156 -6.78 19.99 -9.25
N LYS A 157 -7.27 21.21 -9.46
CA LYS A 157 -8.72 21.52 -9.49
C LYS A 157 -9.44 20.83 -10.65
N TYR A 158 -8.81 20.78 -11.83
CA TYR A 158 -9.41 20.19 -13.03
C TYR A 158 -8.99 18.73 -13.27
N GLN A 159 -7.95 18.26 -12.58
CA GLN A 159 -7.41 16.89 -12.64
C GLN A 159 -6.98 16.45 -14.05
N ARG A 160 -6.47 17.39 -14.85
CA ARG A 160 -6.00 17.17 -16.22
C ARG A 160 -4.77 18.04 -16.48
N GLY A 161 -3.88 17.61 -17.37
CA GLY A 161 -2.71 18.38 -17.77
C GLY A 161 -1.81 17.64 -18.75
N ASN A 162 -0.84 18.35 -19.31
CA ASN A 162 0.20 17.77 -20.16
C ASN A 162 1.47 17.40 -19.36
N CYS A 163 2.49 16.86 -20.03
CA CYS A 163 3.73 16.42 -19.38
C CYS A 163 4.46 17.52 -18.58
N PHE A 164 4.37 18.79 -19.02
CA PHE A 164 4.96 19.92 -18.29
C PHE A 164 4.18 20.24 -17.02
N ASP A 165 2.85 20.27 -17.11
CA ASP A 165 1.97 20.50 -15.97
C ASP A 165 2.17 19.44 -14.88
N PHE A 166 2.23 18.18 -15.31
CA PHE A 166 2.52 17.01 -14.48
C PHE A 166 3.90 17.12 -13.79
N SER A 167 4.95 17.44 -14.55
CA SER A 167 6.31 17.60 -14.03
C SER A 167 6.42 18.72 -13.01
N VAL A 168 5.79 19.86 -13.26
CA VAL A 168 5.81 21.02 -12.36
C VAL A 168 5.08 20.74 -11.05
N LEU A 169 3.93 20.05 -11.10
CA LEU A 169 3.22 19.60 -9.90
C LEU A 169 4.07 18.61 -9.09
N LEU A 170 4.60 17.57 -9.74
CA LEU A 170 5.40 16.54 -9.09
C LEU A 170 6.67 17.13 -8.46
N CYS A 171 7.40 17.94 -9.21
CA CYS A 171 8.60 18.64 -8.73
C CYS A 171 8.29 19.55 -7.54
N SER A 172 7.18 20.29 -7.56
CA SER A 172 6.72 21.13 -6.43
C SER A 172 6.47 20.32 -5.15
N MET A 173 5.89 19.12 -5.26
CA MET A 173 5.65 18.24 -4.11
C MET A 173 6.95 17.59 -3.62
N LEU A 174 7.81 17.10 -4.52
CA LEU A 174 9.08 16.45 -4.17
C LEU A 174 10.05 17.41 -3.49
N ILE A 175 10.20 18.64 -4.00
CA ILE A 175 11.02 19.66 -3.36
C ILE A 175 10.44 20.02 -1.97
N GLY A 176 9.11 20.10 -1.86
CA GLY A 176 8.42 20.30 -0.58
C GLY A 176 8.72 19.18 0.43
N ALA A 177 8.81 17.93 -0.03
CA ALA A 177 9.26 16.79 0.76
C ALA A 177 10.77 16.80 1.04
N GLY A 178 11.56 17.65 0.38
CA GLY A 178 13.01 17.82 0.62
C GLY A 178 13.91 17.04 -0.34
N TYR A 179 13.38 16.52 -1.44
CA TYR A 179 14.19 15.97 -2.54
C TYR A 179 14.86 17.07 -3.35
N ASP A 180 16.01 16.77 -3.95
CA ASP A 180 16.67 17.64 -4.92
C ASP A 180 16.11 17.37 -6.33
N ALA A 181 14.92 17.90 -6.59
CA ALA A 181 14.16 17.62 -7.81
C ALA A 181 14.14 18.82 -8.78
N TYR A 182 14.14 18.50 -10.08
CA TYR A 182 14.16 19.44 -11.19
C TYR A 182 13.13 19.00 -12.24
N CYS A 183 12.42 19.96 -12.82
CA CYS A 183 11.68 19.72 -14.06
C CYS A 183 12.67 19.68 -15.22
N VAL A 184 12.51 18.72 -16.11
CA VAL A 184 13.32 18.52 -17.30
C VAL A 184 12.48 18.84 -18.52
N ASN A 185 13.04 19.58 -19.48
CA ASN A 185 12.48 19.74 -20.82
C ASN A 185 13.48 19.13 -21.81
N GLY A 186 13.00 18.18 -22.62
CA GLY A 186 13.85 17.42 -23.52
C GLY A 186 13.05 16.57 -24.49
N TYR A 187 13.66 15.49 -24.95
CA TYR A 187 13.10 14.60 -25.96
C TYR A 187 12.95 13.19 -25.42
N ALA A 188 11.84 12.54 -25.77
CA ALA A 188 11.56 11.16 -25.38
C ALA A 188 10.94 10.37 -26.53
N THR A 189 10.97 9.05 -26.39
CA THR A 189 10.33 8.12 -27.34
C THR A 189 8.82 8.32 -27.41
N HIS A 190 8.19 7.86 -28.50
CA HIS A 190 6.74 7.93 -28.68
C HIS A 190 5.97 7.35 -27.49
N ASN A 191 6.40 6.21 -26.95
CA ASN A 191 5.68 5.50 -25.89
C ASN A 191 5.59 6.33 -24.60
N ILE A 192 6.68 7.00 -24.20
CA ILE A 192 6.70 7.91 -23.06
C ILE A 192 5.82 9.15 -23.33
N CYS A 193 5.96 9.76 -24.51
CA CYS A 193 5.20 10.96 -24.86
C CYS A 193 3.68 10.73 -24.93
N SER A 194 3.26 9.54 -25.37
CA SER A 194 1.85 9.18 -25.60
C SER A 194 1.24 8.37 -24.45
N LEU A 195 2.00 8.05 -23.39
CA LEU A 195 1.58 7.14 -22.30
C LEU A 195 1.10 5.78 -22.84
N ASP A 196 1.81 5.23 -23.83
CA ASP A 196 1.49 3.93 -24.41
C ASP A 196 2.29 2.82 -23.71
N GLU A 197 1.66 2.21 -22.71
CA GLU A 197 2.23 1.07 -21.94
C GLU A 197 1.90 -0.29 -22.59
N SER A 198 1.25 -0.34 -23.76
CA SER A 198 0.71 -1.58 -24.35
C SER A 198 1.76 -2.63 -24.72
N LEU A 199 3.00 -2.21 -24.94
CA LEU A 199 4.14 -3.09 -25.21
C LEU A 199 4.97 -3.41 -23.97
N GLU A 200 4.72 -2.72 -22.85
CA GLU A 200 5.46 -2.92 -21.61
C GLU A 200 4.87 -4.05 -20.77
N GLU A 201 5.74 -4.79 -20.09
CA GLU A 201 5.29 -5.79 -19.11
C GLU A 201 4.73 -5.12 -17.87
N CYS A 202 3.50 -5.51 -17.49
CA CYS A 202 2.83 -5.01 -16.29
C CYS A 202 3.72 -5.22 -15.05
N PRO A 203 4.00 -4.16 -14.25
CA PRO A 203 4.85 -4.26 -13.07
C PRO A 203 4.40 -5.32 -12.06
N LEU A 204 3.08 -5.57 -11.95
CA LEU A 204 2.51 -6.58 -11.05
C LEU A 204 2.80 -8.03 -11.47
N LEU A 205 3.28 -8.25 -12.70
CA LEU A 205 3.71 -9.55 -13.22
C LEU A 205 5.22 -9.77 -13.08
N ARG A 206 6.00 -8.71 -12.84
CA ARG A 206 7.43 -8.82 -12.61
C ARG A 206 7.64 -9.58 -11.30
N LYS A 207 8.28 -10.74 -11.37
CA LYS A 207 8.69 -11.45 -10.16
C LYS A 207 9.72 -10.58 -9.43
N PRO A 208 9.62 -10.41 -8.11
CA PRO A 208 10.69 -9.78 -7.34
C PRO A 208 12.00 -10.49 -7.70
N GLN A 209 13.05 -9.73 -8.02
CA GLN A 209 14.38 -10.30 -8.20
C GLN A 209 14.73 -11.02 -6.88
N GLU A 210 14.63 -12.35 -6.90
CA GLU A 210 15.10 -13.16 -5.79
C GLU A 210 16.61 -12.96 -5.73
N VAL A 211 17.07 -12.13 -4.78
CA VAL A 211 18.46 -12.15 -4.35
C VAL A 211 18.78 -13.62 -4.08
N PRO A 212 19.78 -14.22 -4.75
CA PRO A 212 20.07 -15.63 -4.57
C PRO A 212 20.37 -15.86 -3.09
N LYS A 213 19.40 -16.41 -2.36
CA LYS A 213 19.68 -16.96 -1.04
C LYS A 213 20.63 -18.11 -1.31
N GLU A 214 21.88 -17.96 -0.87
CA GLU A 214 22.85 -19.03 -0.92
C GLU A 214 22.20 -20.29 -0.33
N ASP A 215 21.88 -21.25 -1.20
CA ASP A 215 21.44 -22.57 -0.79
C ASP A 215 22.57 -23.18 0.03
N VAL A 216 22.45 -23.08 1.36
CA VAL A 216 23.25 -23.89 2.28
C VAL A 216 22.86 -25.34 2.04
N LYS A 217 23.57 -26.01 1.13
CA LYS A 217 23.50 -27.45 0.90
C LYS A 217 23.82 -28.17 2.21
N LYS A 218 22.79 -28.52 2.99
CA LYS A 218 22.92 -29.48 4.08
C LYS A 218 23.29 -30.84 3.46
N SER A 219 24.49 -31.32 3.77
CA SER A 219 25.00 -32.61 3.34
C SER A 219 24.31 -33.74 4.12
N ASN A 220 23.19 -34.23 3.60
CA ASN A 220 22.54 -35.42 4.15
C ASN A 220 23.35 -36.68 3.81
N LYS A 221 24.16 -37.13 4.79
CA LYS A 221 25.15 -38.23 4.68
C LYS A 221 24.56 -39.64 4.55
N TYR A 222 23.23 -39.79 4.56
CA TYR A 222 22.56 -41.09 4.40
C TYR A 222 21.27 -40.92 3.59
N ARG A 223 21.33 -41.23 2.29
CA ARG A 223 20.15 -41.38 1.43
C ARG A 223 19.94 -42.86 1.18
N VAL A 224 18.80 -43.39 1.59
CA VAL A 224 18.38 -44.76 1.26
C VAL A 224 18.32 -44.86 -0.26
N LYS A 225 19.05 -45.83 -0.84
CA LYS A 225 19.01 -46.09 -2.28
C LYS A 225 17.58 -46.47 -2.66
N SER A 226 16.96 -45.67 -3.51
CA SER A 226 15.69 -46.02 -4.16
C SER A 226 15.85 -47.35 -4.89
N LEU A 227 14.76 -48.10 -5.01
CA LEU A 227 14.73 -49.33 -5.80
C LEU A 227 15.31 -49.05 -7.20
N PRO A 228 16.08 -50.00 -7.79
CA PRO A 228 16.60 -49.84 -9.13
C PRO A 228 15.45 -49.60 -10.09
N ASP A 229 15.43 -48.41 -10.69
CA ASP A 229 14.54 -48.12 -11.79
C ASP A 229 14.85 -49.11 -12.92
N MET A 230 13.84 -49.91 -13.29
CA MET A 230 13.98 -50.95 -14.33
C MET A 230 13.98 -50.34 -15.74
N HIS A 231 13.79 -49.02 -15.85
CA HIS A 231 13.94 -48.28 -17.08
C HIS A 231 15.40 -47.87 -17.29
N SER A 232 15.88 -48.00 -18.52
CA SER A 232 17.23 -47.58 -18.89
C SER A 232 17.39 -46.09 -18.64
N LYS A 233 18.28 -45.72 -17.70
CA LYS A 233 18.60 -44.30 -17.39
C LYS A 233 19.04 -43.51 -18.63
N PHE A 234 19.60 -44.20 -19.62
CA PHE A 234 19.99 -43.61 -20.89
C PHE A 234 18.77 -43.24 -21.75
N GLU A 235 17.74 -44.09 -21.79
CA GLU A 235 16.50 -43.82 -22.53
C GLU A 235 15.71 -42.69 -21.89
N LEU A 236 15.57 -42.68 -20.56
CA LEU A 236 14.94 -41.58 -19.82
C LEU A 236 15.70 -40.26 -20.01
N GLN A 237 17.04 -40.28 -20.04
CA GLN A 237 17.82 -39.09 -20.36
C GLN A 237 17.69 -38.67 -21.82
N GLN A 238 17.61 -39.61 -22.77
CA GLN A 238 17.37 -39.29 -24.17
C GLN A 238 15.98 -38.71 -24.40
N GLU A 239 14.94 -39.25 -23.76
CA GLU A 239 13.58 -38.72 -23.84
C GLU A 239 13.47 -37.36 -23.15
N ALA A 240 14.08 -37.20 -21.97
CA ALA A 240 14.12 -35.90 -21.29
C ALA A 240 14.90 -34.86 -22.11
N LYS A 241 16.02 -35.26 -22.73
CA LYS A 241 16.81 -34.38 -23.59
C LYS A 241 16.06 -34.04 -24.87
N LYS A 242 15.40 -35.01 -25.52
CA LYS A 242 14.54 -34.76 -26.68
C LYS A 242 13.36 -33.86 -26.34
N LYS A 243 12.67 -34.08 -25.22
CA LYS A 243 11.58 -33.21 -24.75
C LYS A 243 12.07 -31.80 -24.44
N ALA A 244 13.20 -31.67 -23.75
CA ALA A 244 13.79 -30.36 -23.46
C ALA A 244 14.25 -29.65 -24.74
N GLU A 245 14.79 -30.38 -25.71
CA GLU A 245 15.23 -29.86 -27.01
C GLU A 245 14.04 -29.45 -27.87
N THR A 246 12.95 -30.24 -27.90
CA THR A 246 11.69 -29.87 -28.57
C THR A 246 11.01 -28.68 -27.91
N GLU A 247 10.93 -28.64 -26.58
CA GLU A 247 10.39 -27.49 -25.84
C GLU A 247 11.27 -26.25 -26.02
N ALA A 248 12.59 -26.41 -26.12
CA ALA A 248 13.51 -25.32 -26.39
C ALA A 248 13.36 -24.80 -27.82
N THR A 249 13.24 -25.67 -28.83
CA THR A 249 12.96 -25.24 -30.21
C THR A 249 11.58 -24.62 -30.34
N GLU A 250 10.53 -25.17 -29.72
CA GLU A 250 9.20 -24.57 -29.73
C GLU A 250 9.18 -23.22 -29.02
N LYS A 251 9.88 -23.06 -27.89
CA LYS A 251 10.07 -21.76 -27.24
C LYS A 251 10.85 -20.78 -28.10
N LYS A 252 11.86 -21.25 -28.83
CA LYS A 252 12.70 -20.41 -29.69
C LYS A 252 11.93 -19.97 -30.93
N GLU A 253 11.24 -20.88 -31.61
CA GLU A 253 10.36 -20.58 -32.75
C GLU A 253 9.14 -19.75 -32.34
N ARG A 254 8.64 -19.90 -31.10
CA ARG A 254 7.59 -19.03 -30.56
C ARG A 254 8.13 -17.65 -30.23
N GLY A 255 9.33 -17.57 -29.64
CA GLY A 255 10.01 -16.30 -29.36
C GLY A 255 10.38 -15.55 -30.63
N GLU A 256 10.89 -16.24 -31.66
CA GLU A 256 11.21 -15.65 -32.97
C GLU A 256 9.95 -15.13 -33.67
N ARG A 257 8.81 -15.86 -33.61
CA ARG A 257 7.51 -15.39 -34.12
C ARG A 257 6.94 -14.21 -33.34
N ASP A 258 7.06 -14.24 -32.01
CA ASP A 258 6.62 -13.14 -31.16
C ASP A 258 7.48 -11.89 -31.41
N MET A 259 8.80 -12.02 -31.66
CA MET A 259 9.67 -10.89 -32.01
C MET A 259 9.44 -10.34 -33.43
N GLU A 260 9.21 -11.19 -34.44
CA GLU A 260 8.88 -10.73 -35.80
C GLU A 260 7.53 -9.99 -35.86
N ALA A 261 6.58 -10.35 -34.98
CA ALA A 261 5.31 -9.63 -34.85
C ALA A 261 5.42 -8.34 -33.99
N GLU A 262 6.52 -8.16 -33.28
CA GLU A 262 6.78 -7.05 -32.34
C GLU A 262 7.73 -5.98 -32.91
N GLU A 263 8.18 -6.07 -34.17
CA GLU A 263 8.99 -4.99 -34.77
C GLU A 263 8.19 -3.68 -34.76
N PRO A 264 8.65 -2.65 -34.00
CA PRO A 264 7.98 -1.37 -34.00
C PRO A 264 8.10 -0.76 -35.39
N THR A 265 6.98 -0.31 -35.93
CA THR A 265 6.95 0.50 -37.15
C THR A 265 7.95 1.64 -37.00
N CYS A 266 8.80 1.88 -38.01
CA CYS A 266 9.81 2.92 -37.97
C CYS A 266 9.20 4.27 -37.55
N ASP A 267 9.60 4.79 -36.39
CA ASP A 267 9.06 6.04 -35.83
C ASP A 267 9.75 7.23 -36.50
N HIS A 268 9.09 7.80 -37.51
CA HIS A 268 9.57 8.96 -38.26
C HIS A 268 9.83 10.21 -37.40
N LEU A 269 9.28 10.29 -36.19
CA LEU A 269 9.46 11.42 -35.26
C LEU A 269 10.35 11.07 -34.06
N CYS A 270 11.07 9.95 -34.12
CA CYS A 270 12.01 9.56 -33.08
C CYS A 270 13.05 10.69 -32.85
N GLY A 271 13.25 11.07 -31.59
CA GLY A 271 14.16 12.16 -31.21
C GLY A 271 13.63 13.59 -31.41
N LEU A 272 12.47 13.77 -32.06
CA LEU A 272 11.91 15.10 -32.32
C LEU A 272 10.78 15.50 -31.37
N ARG A 273 10.19 14.53 -30.65
CA ARG A 273 9.07 14.75 -29.73
C ARG A 273 9.54 15.39 -28.43
N VAL A 274 8.95 16.53 -28.10
CA VAL A 274 9.19 17.26 -26.86
C VAL A 274 8.40 16.60 -25.73
N HIS A 275 9.08 16.40 -24.61
CA HIS A 275 8.51 15.85 -23.40
C HIS A 275 9.10 16.53 -22.17
N ALA A 276 8.39 16.44 -21.04
CA ALA A 276 8.86 16.91 -19.76
C ALA A 276 8.71 15.83 -18.70
N TRP A 277 9.75 15.67 -17.89
CA TRP A 277 9.81 14.71 -16.79
C TRP A 277 10.55 15.30 -15.59
N VAL A 278 10.72 14.53 -14.51
CA VAL A 278 11.41 15.00 -13.31
C VAL A 278 12.75 14.30 -13.15
N LEU A 279 13.79 15.08 -12.86
CA LEU A 279 15.12 14.62 -12.48
C LEU A 279 15.28 14.74 -10.96
N VAL A 280 15.72 13.68 -10.29
CA VAL A 280 16.06 13.70 -8.86
C VAL A 280 17.55 13.41 -8.70
N LEU A 281 18.29 14.36 -8.13
CA LEU A 281 19.73 14.20 -7.88
C LEU A 281 20.01 13.39 -6.61
N SER A 282 21.10 12.62 -6.63
CA SER A 282 21.59 11.86 -5.47
C SER A 282 21.99 12.77 -4.29
N GLY A 283 21.91 12.25 -3.06
CA GLY A 283 22.46 12.87 -1.85
C GLY A 283 21.42 13.35 -0.85
N LYS A 284 20.47 14.21 -1.24
CA LYS A 284 19.37 14.60 -0.34
C LYS A 284 18.39 13.43 -0.15
N ARG A 285 17.79 13.32 1.03
CA ARG A 285 16.81 12.25 1.36
C ARG A 285 17.34 10.82 1.15
N GLU A 286 18.66 10.61 1.33
CA GLU A 286 19.33 9.30 1.17
C GLU A 286 19.16 8.66 -0.22
N VAL A 287 18.92 9.48 -1.25
CA VAL A 287 18.87 9.01 -2.64
C VAL A 287 20.27 8.55 -3.08
N PRO A 288 20.47 7.25 -3.41
CA PRO A 288 21.80 6.70 -3.67
C PRO A 288 22.35 7.12 -5.03
N GLU A 289 21.50 7.17 -6.05
CA GLU A 289 21.87 7.45 -7.44
C GLU A 289 20.86 8.43 -8.04
N THR A 290 21.33 9.26 -8.97
CA THR A 290 20.49 10.18 -9.73
C THR A 290 19.59 9.40 -10.69
N PHE A 291 18.30 9.75 -10.77
CA PHE A 291 17.33 9.04 -11.60
C PHE A 291 16.26 9.97 -12.18
N PHE A 292 15.57 9.49 -13.21
CA PHE A 292 14.42 10.16 -13.81
C PHE A 292 13.11 9.58 -13.29
N ILE A 293 12.08 10.41 -13.22
CA ILE A 293 10.69 10.00 -12.97
C ILE A 293 9.85 10.45 -14.15
N ASP A 294 9.24 9.51 -14.85
CA ASP A 294 8.17 9.81 -15.79
C ASP A 294 6.92 10.19 -14.99
N PRO A 295 6.42 11.43 -15.12
CA PRO A 295 5.31 11.87 -14.30
C PRO A 295 3.97 11.26 -14.73
N PHE A 296 3.85 10.71 -15.96
CA PHE A 296 2.62 10.09 -16.42
C PHE A 296 2.39 8.69 -15.85
N THR A 297 3.45 7.88 -15.73
CA THR A 297 3.38 6.56 -15.11
C THR A 297 3.68 6.61 -13.61
N GLY A 298 4.56 7.53 -13.18
CA GLY A 298 5.13 7.58 -11.84
C GLY A 298 6.29 6.60 -11.63
N ASN A 299 6.80 5.98 -12.70
CA ASN A 299 7.91 5.05 -12.66
C ASN A 299 9.26 5.78 -12.62
N SER A 300 10.23 5.20 -11.91
CA SER A 300 11.63 5.64 -11.96
C SER A 300 12.40 4.95 -13.08
N TYR A 301 13.27 5.70 -13.74
CA TYR A 301 14.17 5.23 -14.79
C TYR A 301 15.62 5.64 -14.47
N SER A 302 16.57 4.82 -14.90
CA SER A 302 17.98 5.20 -14.88
C SER A 302 18.20 6.40 -15.80
N THR A 303 19.17 7.25 -15.49
CA THR A 303 19.60 8.32 -16.40
C THR A 303 20.15 7.81 -17.73
N MET A 304 20.49 6.51 -17.79
CA MET A 304 21.04 5.80 -18.94
C MET A 304 19.97 5.15 -19.83
N ASP A 305 18.69 5.31 -19.48
CA ASP A 305 17.59 4.66 -20.19
C ASP A 305 17.42 5.20 -21.62
N GLU A 306 17.19 4.31 -22.57
CA GLU A 306 17.09 4.61 -24.00
C GLU A 306 15.79 5.33 -24.37
N GLN A 307 14.80 5.32 -23.47
CA GLN A 307 13.53 6.02 -23.68
C GLN A 307 13.66 7.55 -23.62
N PHE A 308 14.73 8.08 -23.00
CA PHE A 308 15.03 9.51 -22.90
C PHE A 308 16.17 9.90 -23.84
N LEU A 309 15.82 10.69 -24.87
CA LEU A 309 16.64 10.92 -26.06
C LEU A 309 17.48 12.20 -25.99
N GLY A 310 17.30 13.04 -24.98
CA GLY A 310 18.15 14.22 -24.75
C GLY A 310 17.48 15.27 -23.87
N ILE A 311 18.28 16.17 -23.29
CA ILE A 311 17.82 17.23 -22.39
C ILE A 311 18.23 18.59 -22.98
N GLU A 312 17.27 19.52 -23.07
CA GLU A 312 17.54 20.90 -23.47
C GLU A 312 17.79 21.80 -22.26
N SER A 313 16.95 21.66 -21.23
CA SER A 313 17.01 22.52 -20.04
C SER A 313 16.41 21.83 -18.82
N VAL A 314 16.90 22.19 -17.63
CA VAL A 314 16.32 21.78 -16.35
C VAL A 314 16.05 23.01 -15.48
N TRP A 315 15.01 22.96 -14.64
CA TRP A 315 14.70 24.06 -13.73
C TRP A 315 14.07 23.59 -12.43
N ASN A 316 14.23 24.39 -11.39
CA ASN A 316 13.55 24.21 -10.12
C ASN A 316 13.08 25.57 -9.59
N HIS A 317 12.59 25.62 -8.34
CA HIS A 317 12.13 26.85 -7.69
C HIS A 317 13.23 27.93 -7.47
N LYS A 318 14.51 27.60 -7.68
CA LYS A 318 15.65 28.51 -7.47
C LYS A 318 16.24 29.07 -8.75
N ASN A 319 16.34 28.26 -9.79
CA ASN A 319 17.03 28.66 -11.02
C ASN A 319 16.55 27.89 -12.25
N TYR A 320 17.17 28.24 -13.39
CA TYR A 320 17.02 27.62 -14.69
C TYR A 320 18.42 27.33 -15.26
N TRP A 321 18.62 26.12 -15.78
CA TRP A 321 19.87 25.64 -16.35
C TRP A 321 19.64 25.15 -17.77
N VAL A 322 20.52 25.57 -18.68
CA VAL A 322 20.55 25.10 -20.07
C VAL A 322 21.63 24.05 -20.21
N ASN A 323 21.29 22.93 -20.83
CA ASN A 323 22.27 21.89 -21.13
C ASN A 323 23.17 22.34 -22.29
N MET A 324 24.48 22.31 -22.10
CA MET A 324 25.49 22.62 -23.11
C MET A 324 26.23 21.38 -23.62
N GLN A 325 25.84 20.19 -23.14
CA GLN A 325 26.42 18.90 -23.51
C GLN A 325 25.81 18.31 -24.79
N ASP A 326 26.54 17.40 -25.44
CA ASP A 326 26.07 16.68 -26.62
C ASP A 326 25.10 15.55 -26.23
N CYS A 327 23.90 15.55 -26.82
CA CYS A 327 22.84 14.56 -26.57
C CYS A 327 22.69 13.52 -27.69
N ARG A 328 23.63 13.40 -28.64
CA ARG A 328 23.52 12.44 -29.77
C ARG A 328 23.29 10.99 -29.36
N ASN A 329 23.83 10.57 -28.21
CA ASN A 329 23.66 9.23 -27.65
C ASN A 329 22.53 9.14 -26.60
N GLY A 330 21.58 10.07 -26.61
CA GLY A 330 20.57 10.21 -25.58
C GLY A 330 21.13 10.82 -24.29
N CYS A 331 20.63 10.36 -23.15
CA CYS A 331 21.04 10.85 -21.83
C CYS A 331 22.22 10.09 -21.20
N LYS A 332 22.78 9.08 -21.90
CA LYS A 332 23.77 8.14 -21.34
C LYS A 332 25.10 8.80 -20.94
N ASP A 333 25.54 9.78 -21.72
CA ASP A 333 26.86 10.41 -21.51
C ASP A 333 26.76 11.73 -20.71
N LEU A 334 25.58 12.08 -20.19
CA LEU A 334 25.34 13.35 -19.51
C LEU A 334 25.87 13.34 -18.07
N VAL A 335 26.57 14.42 -17.71
CA VAL A 335 27.02 14.71 -16.34
C VAL A 335 25.99 15.62 -15.67
N PHE A 336 25.50 15.21 -14.50
CA PHE A 336 24.43 15.90 -13.75
C PHE A 336 24.95 16.81 -12.61
N ASP A 337 26.20 17.30 -12.73
CA ASP A 337 26.72 18.34 -11.83
C ASP A 337 26.31 19.72 -12.35
N LEU A 338 25.18 20.23 -11.86
CA LEU A 338 24.62 21.54 -12.26
C LEU A 338 25.47 22.73 -11.81
N SER A 339 26.53 22.51 -11.03
CA SER A 339 27.48 23.55 -10.64
C SER A 339 28.60 23.77 -11.67
N ASP A 340 28.74 22.87 -12.64
CA ASP A 340 29.73 22.94 -13.68
C ASP A 340 29.26 23.83 -14.85
N ALA A 341 29.80 25.04 -14.91
CA ALA A 341 29.48 26.04 -15.93
C ALA A 341 29.86 25.62 -17.37
N VAL A 342 30.68 24.57 -17.55
CA VAL A 342 31.01 24.04 -18.88
C VAL A 342 29.86 23.18 -19.42
N HIS A 343 29.26 22.38 -18.56
CA HIS A 343 28.21 21.43 -18.93
C HIS A 343 26.81 22.04 -18.81
N TRP A 344 26.60 22.94 -17.85
CA TRP A 344 25.32 23.56 -17.56
C TRP A 344 25.46 25.08 -17.46
N GLU A 345 24.79 25.80 -18.35
CA GLU A 345 24.75 27.25 -18.31
C GLU A 345 23.63 27.71 -17.36
N ILE A 346 23.98 28.52 -16.37
CA ILE A 346 23.06 28.98 -15.32
C ILE A 346 22.53 30.36 -15.68
N MET A 347 21.20 30.55 -15.63
CA MET A 347 20.60 31.86 -15.93
C MET A 347 20.86 32.90 -14.82
N LEU A 348 20.64 32.55 -13.55
CA LEU A 348 20.91 33.43 -12.41
C LEU A 348 22.20 32.99 -11.73
N SER A 349 23.29 33.75 -11.89
CA SER A 349 24.55 33.43 -11.22
C SER A 349 24.42 33.61 -9.70
N GLU A 350 24.44 32.50 -8.94
CA GLU A 350 24.53 32.52 -7.48
C GLU A 350 26.02 32.55 -7.07
N THR A 351 26.52 33.69 -6.60
CA THR A 351 27.86 33.82 -6.00
C THR A 351 27.88 33.30 -4.55
N ASP A 352 27.43 32.07 -4.31
CA ASP A 352 27.57 31.41 -3.00
C ASP A 352 28.81 30.49 -2.99
N LYS A 353 30.01 31.08 -3.11
CA LYS A 353 31.27 30.42 -2.75
C LYS A 353 31.77 30.97 -1.40
N PRO A 354 31.77 30.18 -0.30
CA PRO A 354 32.35 30.59 0.99
C PRO A 354 33.90 30.58 1.00
N LEU A 355 34.54 30.96 -0.12
CA LEU A 355 36.00 30.95 -0.28
C LEU A 355 36.62 32.32 -0.63
N GLN A 356 35.84 33.35 -0.96
CA GLN A 356 36.40 34.69 -1.21
C GLN A 356 36.61 35.53 0.06
N LEU A 357 36.02 35.16 1.20
CA LEU A 357 36.25 35.84 2.48
C LEU A 357 37.66 35.60 3.07
N LEU A 358 38.40 34.60 2.58
CA LEU A 358 39.78 34.34 3.03
C LEU A 358 40.83 35.14 2.25
N LEU A 359 40.57 35.51 0.99
CA LEU A 359 41.49 36.32 0.18
C LEU A 359 41.34 37.83 0.41
N GLY A 360 40.19 38.27 0.93
CA GLY A 360 39.93 39.67 1.31
C GLY A 360 40.54 40.11 2.65
N ALA A 361 40.98 39.17 3.49
CA ALA A 361 41.57 39.46 4.80
C ALA A 361 43.09 39.71 4.73
N GLU A 362 43.78 39.26 3.68
CA GLU A 362 45.23 39.42 3.53
C GLU A 362 45.64 40.74 2.85
N LYS A 363 44.72 41.43 2.17
CA LYS A 363 45.00 42.75 1.55
C LYS A 363 44.73 43.96 2.43
N LYS A 364 44.20 43.79 3.65
CA LYS A 364 43.89 44.90 4.57
C LYS A 364 45.04 45.33 5.50
N ASN A 365 46.23 44.74 5.38
CA ASN A 365 47.37 45.02 6.27
C ASN A 365 48.56 45.77 5.64
N GLU A 366 48.49 46.27 4.41
CA GLU A 366 49.64 46.93 3.75
C GLU A 366 49.43 48.38 3.27
N LEU A 367 48.39 49.10 3.72
CA LEU A 367 48.19 50.50 3.31
C LEU A 367 47.97 51.42 4.51
N PHE A 368 49.05 51.65 5.26
CA PHE A 368 49.27 52.85 6.06
C PHE A 368 50.70 53.36 5.82
N ASP A 369 50.95 54.03 4.69
CA ASP A 369 51.81 55.23 4.68
C ASP A 369 51.68 56.03 3.37
N ARG A 370 51.65 57.36 3.52
CA ARG A 370 51.82 58.47 2.54
C ARG A 370 50.64 58.98 1.70
N ASN A 371 50.01 60.02 2.27
CA ASN A 371 49.97 61.42 1.80
C ASN A 371 49.61 61.75 0.33
N VAL A 372 48.39 62.32 0.19
CA VAL A 372 47.96 63.53 -0.56
C VAL A 372 48.81 64.01 -1.74
N ASP A 373 48.25 63.96 -2.96
CA ASP A 373 47.65 65.13 -3.65
C ASP A 373 47.08 64.76 -5.04
N ASP A 374 45.94 65.37 -5.36
CA ASP A 374 45.38 65.67 -6.70
C ASP A 374 45.21 64.56 -7.76
N MET A 375 43.96 64.18 -8.05
CA MET A 375 43.27 64.48 -9.31
C MET A 375 41.95 63.69 -9.46
N GLU A 376 40.87 64.44 -9.66
CA GLU A 376 39.63 64.10 -10.39
C GLU A 376 38.81 62.90 -9.88
N GLU A 377 37.78 63.20 -9.06
CA GLU A 377 36.65 62.32 -8.78
C GLU A 377 35.82 62.12 -10.06
N GLU A 378 36.20 61.12 -10.87
CA GLU A 378 35.24 60.38 -11.66
C GLU A 378 34.54 59.41 -10.70
N GLU A 379 33.27 59.70 -10.37
CA GLU A 379 32.37 58.71 -9.77
C GLU A 379 32.13 57.60 -10.82
N GLU A 380 33.10 56.71 -10.99
CA GLU A 380 32.82 55.36 -11.49
C GLU A 380 32.00 54.68 -10.39
N GLU A 381 30.69 54.66 -10.56
CA GLU A 381 29.83 53.68 -9.91
C GLU A 381 30.38 52.30 -10.32
N GLU A 382 31.28 51.73 -9.53
CA GLU A 382 31.47 50.29 -9.46
C GLU A 382 30.10 49.73 -9.06
N GLU A 383 29.25 49.42 -10.05
CA GLU A 383 28.07 48.58 -9.85
C GLU A 383 28.59 47.22 -9.40
N GLU A 384 28.75 47.07 -8.08
CA GLU A 384 28.83 45.80 -7.39
C GLU A 384 27.77 44.89 -8.02
N GLU A 385 28.17 43.75 -8.61
CA GLU A 385 27.25 42.77 -9.19
C GLU A 385 26.26 42.28 -8.12
N ILE A 386 25.13 42.97 -7.99
CA ILE A 386 24.05 42.61 -7.08
C ILE A 386 23.41 41.33 -7.64
N SER A 387 23.76 40.18 -7.04
CA SER A 387 23.14 38.88 -7.30
C SER A 387 21.60 38.99 -7.28
N PHE A 388 20.95 38.79 -8.43
CA PHE A 388 19.49 38.83 -8.52
C PHE A 388 18.89 37.48 -8.09
N ALA A 389 18.30 37.45 -6.89
CA ALA A 389 17.66 36.24 -6.36
C ALA A 389 16.27 35.99 -6.98
N MET A 390 15.93 34.70 -7.17
CA MET A 390 14.63 34.26 -7.71
C MET A 390 13.45 34.80 -6.88
N PRO A 391 12.42 35.43 -7.50
CA PRO A 391 11.21 35.84 -6.82
C PRO A 391 10.43 34.65 -6.24
N PRO A 392 9.63 34.85 -5.17
CA PRO A 392 8.77 33.79 -4.66
C PRO A 392 7.74 33.36 -5.72
N SER A 393 7.36 32.09 -5.68
CA SER A 393 6.34 31.55 -6.57
C SER A 393 5.02 32.33 -6.48
N TRP A 394 4.43 32.65 -7.64
CA TRP A 394 3.13 33.31 -7.77
C TRP A 394 1.95 32.38 -7.48
N VAL A 395 2.18 31.07 -7.56
CA VAL A 395 1.21 30.01 -7.27
C VAL A 395 0.89 29.97 -5.77
N ALA A 396 -0.37 29.71 -5.43
CA ALA A 396 -0.81 29.47 -4.06
C ALA A 396 -0.30 28.11 -3.51
N PRO A 397 -0.16 27.93 -2.19
CA PRO A 397 0.24 26.64 -1.62
C PRO A 397 -0.68 25.50 -2.07
N ILE A 398 -0.09 24.36 -2.45
CA ILE A 398 -0.83 23.17 -2.84
C ILE A 398 -1.63 22.65 -1.63
N GLN A 399 -2.93 22.46 -1.82
CA GLN A 399 -3.83 21.89 -0.82
C GLN A 399 -4.58 20.72 -1.43
N ILE A 400 -4.56 19.58 -0.75
CA ILE A 400 -5.28 18.37 -1.12
C ILE A 400 -6.12 17.99 0.09
N SER A 401 -7.43 17.89 -0.09
CA SER A 401 -8.34 17.44 0.96
C SER A 401 -8.23 15.91 1.15
N PRO A 402 -8.60 15.37 2.33
CA PRO A 402 -8.61 13.92 2.54
C PRO A 402 -9.45 13.18 1.49
N LYS A 403 -10.56 13.77 1.08
CA LYS A 403 -11.42 13.23 0.02
C LYS A 403 -10.71 13.14 -1.33
N GLU A 404 -10.01 14.20 -1.74
CA GLU A 404 -9.24 14.23 -2.99
C GLU A 404 -8.06 13.25 -2.96
N PHE A 405 -7.38 13.16 -1.82
CA PHE A 405 -6.30 12.20 -1.61
C PHE A 405 -6.80 10.76 -1.71
N GLU A 406 -7.98 10.47 -1.17
CA GLU A 406 -8.62 9.16 -1.27
C GLU A 406 -9.17 8.87 -2.67
N THR A 407 -9.80 9.84 -3.34
CA THR A 407 -10.44 9.58 -4.64
C THR A 407 -9.44 9.16 -5.70
N ARG A 408 -8.15 9.49 -5.56
CA ARG A 408 -6.96 9.07 -6.35
C ARG A 408 -7.03 9.12 -7.88
N CYS A 409 -8.20 9.14 -8.51
CA CYS A 409 -8.44 9.11 -9.94
C CYS A 409 -9.59 10.07 -10.25
N SER A 410 -9.45 10.88 -11.29
CA SER A 410 -10.39 11.96 -11.64
C SER A 410 -11.84 11.51 -11.86
N GLN A 411 -12.03 10.32 -12.42
CA GLN A 411 -13.35 9.70 -12.65
C GLN A 411 -13.64 8.56 -11.67
N GLY A 412 -12.80 8.37 -10.65
CA GLY A 412 -12.87 7.23 -9.71
C GLY A 412 -12.46 5.88 -10.30
N ARG A 413 -12.07 5.84 -11.58
CA ARG A 413 -11.52 4.69 -12.30
C ARG A 413 -10.38 5.14 -13.22
N LYS A 414 -9.32 4.34 -13.31
CA LYS A 414 -8.23 4.45 -14.29
C LYS A 414 -7.99 3.08 -14.91
N VAL A 415 -7.82 3.04 -16.24
CA VAL A 415 -7.55 1.80 -16.98
C VAL A 415 -6.22 1.96 -17.70
N ILE A 416 -5.35 0.98 -17.55
CA ILE A 416 -4.02 0.92 -18.14
C ILE A 416 -3.91 -0.40 -18.91
N LEU A 417 -3.44 -0.33 -20.14
CA LEU A 417 -3.20 -1.48 -21.00
C LEU A 417 -1.70 -1.77 -21.03
N TYR A 418 -1.34 -3.01 -20.73
CA TYR A 418 0.01 -3.56 -20.76
C TYR A 418 0.11 -4.68 -21.79
N LYS A 419 1.33 -5.13 -22.08
CA LYS A 419 1.58 -6.31 -22.90
C LYS A 419 0.84 -7.52 -22.34
N LYS A 420 -0.19 -7.97 -23.06
CA LYS A 420 -1.06 -9.10 -22.68
C LYS A 420 -1.74 -8.93 -21.30
N ALA A 421 -1.88 -7.70 -20.80
CA ALA A 421 -2.49 -7.42 -19.51
C ALA A 421 -3.33 -6.14 -19.54
N LYS A 422 -4.39 -6.11 -18.73
CA LYS A 422 -5.22 -4.93 -18.49
C LYS A 422 -5.30 -4.69 -16.99
N LEU A 423 -4.84 -3.53 -16.55
CA LEU A 423 -4.91 -3.10 -15.16
C LEU A 423 -5.98 -2.02 -15.00
N GLU A 424 -6.97 -2.29 -14.16
CA GLU A 424 -8.01 -1.35 -13.77
C GLU A 424 -7.78 -0.96 -12.31
N LYS A 425 -7.75 0.34 -12.03
CA LYS A 425 -7.67 0.91 -10.68
C LYS A 425 -8.94 1.67 -10.40
N TRP A 426 -9.43 1.60 -9.16
CA TRP A 426 -10.57 2.37 -8.66
C TRP A 426 -10.21 3.02 -7.35
N ALA A 427 -10.86 4.15 -7.07
CA ALA A 427 -10.74 4.78 -5.77
C ALA A 427 -11.30 3.86 -4.65
N PRO A 428 -10.71 3.87 -3.45
CA PRO A 428 -11.35 3.29 -2.27
C PRO A 428 -12.80 3.79 -2.13
N TYR A 429 -13.70 2.87 -1.82
CA TYR A 429 -15.15 3.11 -1.69
C TYR A 429 -15.89 3.55 -2.97
N PHE A 430 -15.22 3.67 -4.12
CA PHE A 430 -15.89 3.95 -5.39
C PHE A 430 -16.86 2.83 -5.76
N ASN A 431 -16.39 1.59 -5.64
CA ASN A 431 -17.23 0.41 -5.83
C ASN A 431 -17.81 -0.03 -4.49
N GLY A 432 -19.14 -0.24 -4.43
CA GLY A 432 -19.82 -0.74 -3.21
C GLY A 432 -19.37 -2.14 -2.77
N ASN A 433 -18.68 -2.88 -3.65
CA ASN A 433 -18.12 -4.21 -3.37
C ASN A 433 -16.68 -4.17 -2.78
N GLY A 434 -16.09 -2.97 -2.64
CA GLY A 434 -14.74 -2.77 -2.11
C GLY A 434 -13.60 -3.00 -3.11
N LEU A 435 -13.89 -3.27 -4.38
CA LEU A 435 -12.88 -3.51 -5.41
C LEU A 435 -12.07 -2.24 -5.69
N VAL A 436 -10.75 -2.31 -5.54
CA VAL A 436 -9.83 -1.18 -5.78
C VAL A 436 -8.87 -1.41 -6.94
N LYS A 437 -8.52 -2.66 -7.26
CA LYS A 437 -7.68 -3.00 -8.42
C LYS A 437 -8.14 -4.30 -9.06
N ARG A 438 -8.04 -4.39 -10.38
CA ARG A 438 -8.24 -5.64 -11.13
C ARG A 438 -7.18 -5.74 -12.21
N LEU A 439 -6.47 -6.87 -12.22
CA LEU A 439 -5.52 -7.23 -13.28
C LEU A 439 -6.10 -8.40 -14.06
N THR A 440 -6.32 -8.20 -15.36
CA THR A 440 -6.71 -9.27 -16.28
C THR A 440 -5.53 -9.60 -17.16
N ILE A 441 -5.10 -10.86 -17.14
CA ILE A 441 -4.00 -11.39 -17.96
C ILE A 441 -4.61 -12.12 -19.15
N TYR A 442 -4.12 -11.85 -20.34
CA TYR A 442 -4.60 -12.38 -21.61
C TYR A 442 -3.58 -13.33 -22.24
N ALA A 443 -4.04 -14.25 -23.09
CA ALA A 443 -3.17 -15.13 -23.86
C ALA A 443 -2.49 -14.40 -25.02
N ASP A 444 -3.17 -13.39 -25.56
CA ASP A 444 -2.86 -12.66 -26.77
C ASP A 444 -2.61 -11.16 -26.51
N SER A 445 -1.84 -10.52 -27.40
CA SER A 445 -1.53 -9.09 -27.31
C SER A 445 -2.70 -8.18 -27.70
N ASN A 446 -3.78 -8.74 -28.27
CA ASN A 446 -5.00 -8.00 -28.64
C ASN A 446 -6.08 -8.02 -27.53
N TRP A 447 -5.74 -8.53 -26.34
CA TRP A 447 -6.63 -8.61 -25.17
C TRP A 447 -7.98 -9.31 -25.45
N THR A 448 -7.99 -10.40 -26.22
CA THR A 448 -9.23 -11.13 -26.57
C THR A 448 -9.54 -12.29 -25.63
N GLU A 449 -8.53 -13.07 -25.22
CA GLU A 449 -8.72 -14.28 -24.41
C GLU A 449 -8.12 -14.13 -23.01
N ALA A 450 -8.98 -13.89 -22.00
CA ALA A 450 -8.55 -13.76 -20.60
C ALA A 450 -8.20 -15.13 -19.98
N VAL A 451 -6.97 -15.26 -19.49
CA VAL A 451 -6.42 -16.47 -18.86
C VAL A 451 -6.60 -16.43 -17.34
N GLU A 452 -6.34 -15.27 -16.74
CA GLU A 452 -6.31 -15.12 -15.29
C GLU A 452 -6.81 -13.73 -14.89
N VAL A 453 -7.58 -13.65 -13.81
CA VAL A 453 -8.08 -12.39 -13.26
C VAL A 453 -7.70 -12.31 -11.79
N LYS A 454 -6.96 -11.27 -11.41
CA LYS A 454 -6.67 -10.92 -10.02
C LYS A 454 -7.46 -9.68 -9.63
N GLU A 455 -8.15 -9.73 -8.52
CA GLU A 455 -8.96 -8.65 -7.95
C GLU A 455 -8.45 -8.35 -6.55
N TRP A 456 -8.25 -7.08 -6.23
CA TRP A 456 -7.88 -6.62 -4.90
C TRP A 456 -9.00 -5.77 -4.32
N PHE A 457 -9.33 -6.03 -3.06
CA PHE A 457 -10.39 -5.40 -2.33
C PHE A 457 -9.83 -4.66 -1.12
N LYS A 458 -10.47 -3.55 -0.75
CA LYS A 458 -10.15 -2.83 0.49
C LYS A 458 -11.41 -2.54 1.26
N ASN A 459 -11.25 -2.43 2.57
CA ASN A 459 -12.27 -1.98 3.51
C ASN A 459 -13.51 -2.87 3.55
N ARG A 460 -13.43 -4.14 3.17
CA ARG A 460 -14.56 -5.08 3.34
C ARG A 460 -14.62 -5.60 4.78
N GLU A 461 -15.81 -5.71 5.34
CA GLU A 461 -16.01 -6.23 6.70
C GLU A 461 -15.69 -7.73 6.81
N ASP A 462 -15.80 -8.48 5.70
CA ASP A 462 -15.44 -9.90 5.61
C ASP A 462 -13.92 -10.13 5.46
N MET A 463 -13.10 -9.09 5.46
CA MET A 463 -11.63 -9.17 5.35
C MET A 463 -11.13 -9.81 4.05
N LEU A 464 -11.97 -9.95 3.01
CA LEU A 464 -11.50 -10.37 1.69
C LEU A 464 -10.55 -9.30 1.13
N ASP A 465 -9.31 -9.70 0.85
CA ASP A 465 -8.24 -8.80 0.38
C ASP A 465 -7.92 -9.03 -1.09
N MET A 466 -7.86 -10.29 -1.53
CA MET A 466 -7.56 -10.63 -2.91
C MET A 466 -8.36 -11.84 -3.40
N ARG A 467 -8.77 -11.81 -4.67
CA ARG A 467 -9.36 -12.96 -5.37
C ARG A 467 -8.60 -13.20 -6.67
N GLU A 468 -8.25 -14.45 -6.91
CA GLU A 468 -7.59 -14.91 -8.13
C GLU A 468 -8.47 -15.94 -8.82
N VAL A 469 -8.78 -15.72 -10.09
CA VAL A 469 -9.62 -16.61 -10.90
C VAL A 469 -8.84 -17.06 -12.12
N ASN A 470 -8.49 -18.33 -12.17
CA ASN A 470 -7.93 -18.96 -13.36
C ASN A 470 -9.08 -19.38 -14.29
N LYS A 471 -9.19 -18.74 -15.46
CA LYS A 471 -10.27 -18.98 -16.42
C LYS A 471 -10.14 -20.31 -17.15
N GLN A 472 -8.94 -20.88 -17.26
CA GLN A 472 -8.73 -22.18 -17.89
C GLN A 472 -9.16 -23.33 -16.97
N THR A 473 -8.79 -23.27 -15.68
CA THR A 473 -9.12 -24.33 -14.71
C THR A 473 -10.44 -24.07 -13.96
N GLN A 474 -11.02 -22.87 -14.09
CA GLN A 474 -12.17 -22.39 -13.32
C GLN A 474 -11.93 -22.48 -11.81
N LEU A 475 -10.67 -22.32 -11.39
CA LEU A 475 -10.29 -22.32 -9.98
C LEU A 475 -10.31 -20.88 -9.46
N THR A 476 -11.09 -20.64 -8.42
CA THR A 476 -11.11 -19.38 -7.68
C THR A 476 -10.34 -19.58 -6.38
N THR A 477 -9.41 -18.67 -6.10
CA THR A 477 -8.66 -18.62 -4.83
C THR A 477 -8.91 -17.27 -4.18
N GLU A 478 -9.51 -17.28 -3.00
CA GLU A 478 -9.79 -16.10 -2.19
C GLU A 478 -8.80 -16.01 -1.03
N TYR A 479 -8.26 -14.82 -0.78
CA TYR A 479 -7.30 -14.53 0.27
C TYR A 479 -7.89 -13.51 1.22
N PHE A 480 -7.80 -13.81 2.52
CA PHE A 480 -8.39 -13.03 3.59
C PHE A 480 -7.33 -12.48 4.54
N SER A 481 -7.49 -11.23 4.93
CA SER A 481 -6.71 -10.60 5.99
C SER A 481 -7.06 -11.18 7.36
N PRO A 482 -6.14 -11.11 8.35
CA PRO A 482 -6.45 -11.50 9.72
C PRO A 482 -7.69 -10.75 10.26
N GLY A 483 -8.61 -11.47 10.92
CA GLY A 483 -9.82 -10.90 11.52
C GLY A 483 -11.14 -11.48 11.02
N HIS A 484 -11.13 -12.31 9.97
CA HIS A 484 -12.32 -13.04 9.51
C HIS A 484 -12.88 -13.96 10.62
N LEU A 485 -14.21 -14.11 10.70
CA LEU A 485 -14.93 -14.80 11.79
C LEU A 485 -14.39 -16.22 12.11
N PHE A 486 -13.99 -16.98 11.09
CA PHE A 486 -13.44 -18.34 11.23
C PHE A 486 -11.90 -18.42 11.19
N GLY A 487 -11.22 -17.27 11.19
CA GLY A 487 -9.77 -17.21 10.98
C GLY A 487 -9.36 -17.72 9.60
N LEU A 488 -10.24 -17.61 8.61
CA LEU A 488 -9.98 -18.05 7.24
C LEU A 488 -8.88 -17.19 6.64
N LYS A 489 -7.91 -17.82 5.99
CA LYS A 489 -6.76 -17.18 5.33
C LYS A 489 -6.84 -17.37 3.81
N VAL A 490 -7.11 -18.60 3.37
CA VAL A 490 -7.25 -18.92 1.95
C VAL A 490 -8.47 -19.81 1.76
N HIS A 491 -9.24 -19.58 0.72
CA HIS A 491 -10.29 -20.48 0.26
C HIS A 491 -10.17 -20.69 -1.25
N ALA A 492 -9.73 -21.88 -1.65
CA ALA A 492 -9.59 -22.28 -3.05
C ALA A 492 -10.68 -23.28 -3.43
N TYR A 493 -11.47 -22.99 -4.45
CA TYR A 493 -12.61 -23.81 -4.87
C TYR A 493 -12.95 -23.64 -6.36
N LYS A 494 -13.58 -24.66 -6.94
CA LYS A 494 -14.20 -24.59 -8.29
C LYS A 494 -15.70 -24.25 -8.24
N SER A 495 -16.35 -24.55 -7.12
CA SER A 495 -17.78 -24.31 -6.92
C SER A 495 -18.09 -24.18 -5.43
N MET A 496 -18.96 -23.23 -5.08
CA MET A 496 -19.47 -23.01 -3.72
C MET A 496 -20.43 -24.10 -3.23
N ASN A 497 -20.88 -25.00 -4.13
CA ASN A 497 -21.71 -26.13 -3.73
C ASN A 497 -20.97 -27.03 -2.74
N PRO A 498 -21.62 -27.55 -1.68
CA PRO A 498 -21.00 -28.49 -0.74
C PRO A 498 -20.42 -29.74 -1.43
N GLN A 499 -19.45 -30.39 -0.79
CA GLN A 499 -18.89 -31.69 -1.23
C GLN A 499 -18.09 -31.66 -2.54
N THR A 500 -17.66 -30.47 -2.97
CA THR A 500 -16.77 -30.26 -4.12
C THR A 500 -15.32 -30.14 -3.69
N GLU A 501 -14.39 -30.27 -4.64
CA GLU A 501 -12.96 -30.08 -4.41
C GLU A 501 -12.68 -28.64 -3.91
N ARG A 502 -12.16 -28.53 -2.69
CA ARG A 502 -11.77 -27.25 -2.08
C ARG A 502 -10.62 -27.40 -1.10
N VAL A 503 -9.94 -26.29 -0.87
CA VAL A 503 -8.90 -26.14 0.15
C VAL A 503 -9.19 -24.87 0.94
N MET A 504 -9.23 -24.99 2.26
CA MET A 504 -9.34 -23.89 3.22
C MET A 504 -8.07 -23.86 4.07
N GLU A 505 -7.42 -22.72 4.16
CA GLU A 505 -6.29 -22.48 5.06
C GLU A 505 -6.69 -21.44 6.09
N PHE A 506 -6.20 -21.59 7.32
CA PHE A 506 -6.59 -20.77 8.46
C PHE A 506 -5.37 -20.15 9.15
N TYR A 507 -5.56 -19.00 9.78
CA TYR A 507 -4.59 -18.40 10.69
C TYR A 507 -4.54 -19.21 11.98
N THR A 508 -3.48 -20.01 12.16
CA THR A 508 -3.31 -20.91 13.31
C THR A 508 -3.43 -20.18 14.66
N GLU A 509 -2.94 -18.95 14.75
CA GLU A 509 -2.98 -18.12 15.97
C GLU A 509 -4.41 -17.80 16.45
N THR A 510 -5.39 -17.80 15.54
CA THR A 510 -6.79 -17.47 15.85
C THR A 510 -7.61 -18.70 16.26
N ARG A 511 -7.10 -19.91 16.04
CA ARG A 511 -7.82 -21.17 16.22
C ARG A 511 -7.29 -21.99 17.39
N VAL A 512 -8.15 -22.24 18.38
CA VAL A 512 -7.82 -23.01 19.58
C VAL A 512 -7.57 -24.50 19.28
N ASP A 513 -8.14 -25.03 18.19
CA ASP A 513 -7.99 -26.44 17.80
C ASP A 513 -6.68 -26.74 17.04
N GLY A 514 -5.91 -25.71 16.70
CA GLY A 514 -4.67 -25.80 15.93
C GLY A 514 -4.86 -26.17 14.45
N LEU A 515 -6.08 -26.12 13.91
CA LEU A 515 -6.33 -26.45 12.50
C LEU A 515 -5.69 -25.36 11.61
N GLN A 516 -4.79 -25.79 10.73
CA GLN A 516 -4.09 -24.91 9.79
C GLN A 516 -4.68 -25.01 8.39
N LYS A 517 -5.02 -26.22 7.95
CA LYS A 517 -5.46 -26.48 6.58
C LYS A 517 -6.48 -27.62 6.54
N LEU A 518 -7.52 -27.44 5.75
CA LEU A 518 -8.54 -28.43 5.45
C LEU A 518 -8.67 -28.57 3.93
N ALA A 519 -8.54 -29.78 3.41
CA ALA A 519 -8.81 -30.10 2.02
C ALA A 519 -9.96 -31.11 1.95
N GLU A 520 -11.02 -30.76 1.25
CA GLU A 520 -12.22 -31.59 1.12
C GLU A 520 -12.51 -31.87 -0.36
N ASN A 521 -12.96 -33.09 -0.65
CA ASN A 521 -13.63 -33.41 -1.89
C ASN A 521 -14.84 -34.32 -1.61
N ALA A 522 -15.46 -34.88 -2.65
CA ALA A 522 -16.65 -35.73 -2.50
C ALA A 522 -16.37 -37.02 -1.68
N SER A 523 -15.17 -37.56 -1.75
CA SER A 523 -14.77 -38.86 -1.19
C SER A 523 -13.93 -38.78 0.08
N GLU A 524 -13.24 -37.67 0.36
CA GLU A 524 -12.33 -37.56 1.48
C GLU A 524 -12.25 -36.14 2.05
N MET A 525 -11.80 -36.05 3.29
CA MET A 525 -11.46 -34.82 4.00
C MET A 525 -10.12 -35.01 4.70
N LYS A 526 -9.20 -34.07 4.49
CA LYS A 526 -7.85 -34.05 5.05
C LYS A 526 -7.67 -32.78 5.87
N GLU A 527 -7.30 -32.93 7.13
CA GLU A 527 -7.12 -31.85 8.09
C GLU A 527 -5.68 -31.87 8.59
N TYR A 528 -5.02 -30.72 8.54
CA TYR A 528 -3.64 -30.52 8.97
C TYR A 528 -3.63 -29.59 10.17
N PHE A 529 -2.91 -29.98 11.21
CA PHE A 529 -2.86 -29.28 12.48
C PHE A 529 -1.43 -28.85 12.82
N MET A 530 -1.30 -27.76 13.56
CA MET A 530 -0.01 -27.22 14.01
C MET A 530 -0.10 -26.83 15.49
N GLY A 531 0.94 -27.16 16.26
CA GLY A 531 1.08 -26.70 17.65
C GLY A 531 0.13 -27.32 18.67
N ARG A 532 -0.45 -28.50 18.39
CA ARG A 532 -1.33 -29.19 19.34
C ARG A 532 -0.58 -29.92 20.46
N ASP A 533 -1.10 -29.84 21.68
CA ASP A 533 -0.54 -30.52 22.87
C ASP A 533 -0.59 -32.05 22.78
N ASP A 534 -1.53 -32.59 22.02
CA ASP A 534 -1.66 -34.03 21.77
C ASP A 534 -0.75 -34.53 20.64
N PHE A 535 0.11 -33.67 20.08
CA PHE A 535 1.04 -33.95 18.98
C PHE A 535 0.34 -34.37 17.67
N LYS A 536 -0.99 -34.25 17.55
CA LYS A 536 -1.69 -34.53 16.30
C LYS A 536 -1.32 -33.47 15.26
N TYR A 537 -0.90 -33.91 14.07
CA TYR A 537 -0.57 -33.01 12.96
C TYR A 537 -1.39 -33.28 11.71
N PHE A 538 -2.02 -34.46 11.61
CA PHE A 538 -2.78 -34.84 10.42
C PHE A 538 -3.94 -35.77 10.76
N GLN A 539 -5.08 -35.53 10.12
CA GLN A 539 -6.26 -36.39 10.14
C GLN A 539 -6.78 -36.54 8.71
N HIS A 540 -7.13 -37.76 8.33
CA HIS A 540 -7.69 -38.10 7.03
C HIS A 540 -8.94 -38.94 7.23
N THR A 541 -10.04 -38.51 6.64
CA THR A 541 -11.32 -39.19 6.69
C THR A 541 -11.76 -39.56 5.29
N GLU A 542 -12.12 -40.82 5.09
CA GLU A 542 -12.70 -41.30 3.84
C GLU A 542 -14.21 -41.50 3.99
N PHE A 543 -14.95 -41.07 2.99
CA PHE A 543 -16.40 -41.14 2.93
C PHE A 543 -16.85 -42.03 1.78
N ARG A 544 -17.99 -42.68 1.99
CA ARG A 544 -18.63 -43.47 0.94
C ARG A 544 -19.28 -42.55 -0.09
N THR A 545 -18.94 -42.73 -1.36
CA THR A 545 -19.59 -42.02 -2.47
C THR A 545 -21.06 -42.43 -2.55
N LYS A 546 -22.01 -41.48 -2.43
CA LYS A 546 -23.44 -41.76 -2.57
C LYS A 546 -23.74 -42.24 -4.00
N ARG A 547 -23.99 -43.54 -4.20
CA ARG A 547 -24.66 -44.01 -5.43
C ARG A 547 -26.10 -43.51 -5.38
N LYS A 548 -26.58 -42.86 -6.45
CA LYS A 548 -27.99 -42.45 -6.61
C LYS A 548 -28.89 -43.69 -6.43
N LYS A 549 -29.39 -43.94 -5.22
CA LYS A 549 -30.48 -44.89 -4.97
C LYS A 549 -31.76 -44.10 -4.74
N VAL A 550 -32.77 -44.50 -5.51
CA VAL A 550 -34.17 -44.05 -5.43
C VAL A 550 -34.65 -44.18 -3.99
N THR A 551 -35.18 -43.09 -3.45
CA THR A 551 -35.69 -42.95 -2.09
C THR A 551 -36.93 -43.82 -1.86
N LEU A 552 -36.90 -44.67 -0.84
CA LEU A 552 -38.11 -45.05 -0.11
C LEU A 552 -38.04 -44.37 1.26
N ALA A 553 -39.05 -43.56 1.56
CA ALA A 553 -39.15 -42.75 2.77
C ALA A 553 -39.45 -43.62 4.00
N GLY A 554 -38.72 -43.40 5.09
CA GLY A 554 -39.08 -43.91 6.40
C GLY A 554 -37.91 -43.99 7.39
N VAL A 555 -38.06 -43.24 8.48
CA VAL A 555 -37.22 -43.19 9.70
C VAL A 555 -36.05 -42.18 9.65
N GLY A 556 -36.15 -41.18 10.54
CA GLY A 556 -35.38 -39.95 10.54
C GLY A 556 -34.02 -40.01 11.25
N THR A 557 -33.46 -38.79 11.34
CA THR A 557 -32.15 -38.32 11.82
C THR A 557 -30.96 -38.47 10.84
N ASP A 558 -30.39 -37.31 10.49
CA ASP A 558 -29.24 -37.01 9.61
C ASP A 558 -29.39 -37.21 8.08
N VAL A 559 -30.14 -36.31 7.44
CA VAL A 559 -30.31 -36.26 5.98
C VAL A 559 -29.02 -35.86 5.21
N ASN A 560 -28.01 -35.29 5.89
CA ASN A 560 -26.84 -34.69 5.22
C ASN A 560 -25.45 -35.25 5.57
N SER A 561 -25.29 -36.13 6.57
CA SER A 561 -23.96 -36.66 6.92
C SER A 561 -23.55 -37.79 5.96
N ARG A 562 -22.29 -37.78 5.52
CA ARG A 562 -21.75 -38.83 4.63
C ARG A 562 -21.35 -40.04 5.49
N PRO A 563 -21.64 -41.28 5.06
CA PRO A 563 -21.14 -42.46 5.77
C PRO A 563 -19.62 -42.46 5.78
N ILE A 564 -19.03 -42.59 6.97
CA ILE A 564 -17.58 -42.61 7.17
C ILE A 564 -17.08 -44.05 6.97
N VAL A 565 -16.12 -44.23 6.07
CA VAL A 565 -15.48 -45.52 5.76
C VAL A 565 -14.29 -45.75 6.69
N GLN A 566 -13.42 -44.73 6.78
CA GLN A 566 -12.16 -44.80 7.49
C GLN A 566 -11.83 -43.44 8.13
N ILE A 567 -11.21 -43.46 9.31
CA ILE A 567 -10.57 -42.29 9.92
C ILE A 567 -9.12 -42.66 10.25
N LYS A 568 -8.16 -41.90 9.74
CA LYS A 568 -6.73 -42.03 10.01
C LYS A 568 -6.22 -40.77 10.71
N GLU A 569 -5.47 -40.94 11.79
CA GLU A 569 -4.79 -39.83 12.49
C GLU A 569 -3.30 -40.14 12.63
N CYS A 570 -2.47 -39.10 12.46
CA CYS A 570 -1.02 -39.18 12.59
C CYS A 570 -0.50 -38.17 13.61
N PHE A 571 0.50 -38.58 14.38
CA PHE A 571 1.05 -37.84 15.50
C PHE A 571 2.57 -37.64 15.36
N HIS A 572 3.06 -36.52 15.90
CA HIS A 572 4.49 -36.28 16.06
C HIS A 572 5.03 -37.06 17.26
N ARG A 573 6.35 -37.34 17.23
CA ARG A 573 7.03 -38.12 18.26
C ARG A 573 7.02 -37.39 19.61
N ASN A 574 6.48 -38.03 20.65
CA ASN A 574 6.59 -37.56 22.02
C ASN A 574 7.79 -38.23 22.73
N LEU A 575 8.85 -37.47 22.96
CA LEU A 575 10.08 -37.95 23.59
C LEU A 575 9.91 -38.38 25.07
N GLN A 576 8.80 -38.02 25.72
CA GLN A 576 8.50 -38.45 27.10
C GLN A 576 8.03 -39.91 27.19
N LYS A 577 7.60 -40.51 26.08
CA LYS A 577 7.14 -41.91 26.01
C LYS A 577 8.14 -42.78 25.25
N PRO A 578 8.31 -44.07 25.59
CA PRO A 578 9.08 -44.98 24.76
C PRO A 578 8.40 -45.17 23.40
N ALA A 579 9.19 -45.37 22.34
CA ALA A 579 8.68 -45.42 20.96
C ALA A 579 7.62 -46.52 20.76
N ASP A 580 7.77 -47.65 21.45
CA ASP A 580 6.83 -48.80 21.41
C ASP A 580 5.48 -48.55 22.13
N GLU A 581 5.36 -47.46 22.88
CA GLU A 581 4.12 -47.06 23.56
C GLU A 581 3.55 -45.73 23.03
N ASP A 582 4.28 -45.07 22.14
CA ASP A 582 3.91 -43.81 21.52
C ASP A 582 3.31 -44.05 20.13
N ILE A 583 2.03 -43.74 19.97
CA ILE A 583 1.27 -44.03 18.74
C ILE A 583 1.66 -42.99 17.68
N ALA A 584 2.22 -43.46 16.57
CA ALA A 584 2.54 -42.61 15.42
C ALA A 584 1.34 -42.45 14.49
N GLU A 585 0.59 -43.53 14.29
CA GLU A 585 -0.57 -43.59 13.41
C GLU A 585 -1.65 -44.49 14.02
N ARG A 586 -2.89 -44.02 14.00
CA ARG A 586 -4.07 -44.85 14.30
C ARG A 586 -5.07 -44.77 13.15
N VAL A 587 -5.58 -45.93 12.73
CA VAL A 587 -6.54 -46.06 11.63
C VAL A 587 -7.76 -46.82 12.13
N PHE A 588 -8.92 -46.17 12.08
CA PHE A 588 -10.22 -46.75 12.39
C PHE A 588 -10.92 -47.10 11.08
N LEU A 589 -10.99 -48.40 10.77
CA LEU A 589 -11.70 -48.94 9.62
C LEU A 589 -13.12 -49.25 10.08
N ILE A 590 -14.02 -48.30 9.87
CA ILE A 590 -15.36 -48.32 10.47
C ILE A 590 -16.23 -49.40 9.81
N GLU A 591 -16.11 -49.59 8.50
CA GLU A 591 -16.88 -50.62 7.78
C GLU A 591 -16.38 -52.04 8.08
N GLU A 592 -15.08 -52.19 8.34
CA GLU A 592 -14.45 -53.48 8.64
C GLU A 592 -14.47 -53.81 10.14
N GLU A 593 -14.98 -52.89 10.98
CA GLU A 593 -14.98 -52.99 12.44
C GLU A 593 -13.58 -53.31 13.02
N MET A 594 -12.54 -52.73 12.41
CA MET A 594 -11.13 -52.96 12.73
C MET A 594 -10.42 -51.65 13.13
N ILE A 595 -9.49 -51.72 14.09
CA ILE A 595 -8.65 -50.59 14.52
C ILE A 595 -7.19 -50.99 14.42
N GLN A 596 -6.40 -50.25 13.64
CA GLN A 596 -4.97 -50.48 13.46
C GLN A 596 -4.16 -49.39 14.16
N LEU A 597 -3.18 -49.79 14.96
CA LEU A 597 -2.23 -48.91 15.62
C LEU A 597 -0.82 -49.19 15.12
N THR A 598 -0.14 -48.14 14.66
CA THR A 598 1.29 -48.18 14.36
C THR A 598 2.02 -47.23 15.31
N TYR A 599 3.01 -47.76 16.02
CA TYR A 599 3.80 -47.00 16.99
C TYR A 599 5.01 -46.33 16.34
N HIS A 600 5.63 -45.38 17.03
CA HIS A 600 6.84 -44.73 16.53
C HIS A 600 8.00 -45.72 16.39
N LEU A 601 8.84 -45.49 15.37
CA LEU A 601 10.01 -46.33 15.13
C LEU A 601 11.00 -46.19 16.28
N LYS A 602 11.44 -47.32 16.83
CA LYS A 602 12.46 -47.38 17.87
C LYS A 602 13.85 -47.15 17.29
N ASP A 603 14.70 -46.46 18.03
CA ASP A 603 16.09 -46.21 17.62
C ASP A 603 16.81 -47.53 17.30
N LYS A 604 17.43 -47.58 16.13
CA LYS A 604 18.18 -48.73 15.58
C LYS A 604 17.32 -49.91 15.10
N TYR A 605 16.00 -49.74 14.94
CA TYR A 605 15.11 -50.71 14.31
C TYR A 605 14.63 -50.24 12.93
N ILE A 606 14.27 -51.19 12.06
CA ILE A 606 13.78 -50.92 10.69
C ILE A 606 12.24 -51.02 10.63
N THR A 607 11.63 -51.79 11.54
CA THR A 607 10.17 -51.98 11.62
C THR A 607 9.60 -51.35 12.89
N ALA A 608 8.39 -50.80 12.77
CA ALA A 608 7.61 -50.28 13.90
C ALA A 608 6.73 -51.37 14.51
N SER A 609 6.50 -51.27 15.83
CA SER A 609 5.51 -52.10 16.53
C SER A 609 4.09 -51.78 16.04
N LYS A 610 3.23 -52.79 15.92
CA LYS A 610 1.85 -52.68 15.40
C LYS A 610 0.86 -53.49 16.24
N LYS A 611 -0.37 -53.00 16.36
CA LYS A 611 -1.49 -53.72 16.98
C LYS A 611 -2.76 -53.53 16.17
N ASP A 612 -3.38 -54.64 15.78
CA ASP A 612 -4.65 -54.65 15.08
C ASP A 612 -5.72 -55.22 16.02
N PHE A 613 -6.84 -54.53 16.15
CA PHE A 613 -7.98 -54.94 16.97
C PHE A 613 -9.20 -55.20 16.10
N PHE A 614 -9.87 -56.32 16.32
CA PHE A 614 -11.14 -56.68 15.69
C PHE A 614 -12.26 -56.52 16.72
N LYS A 615 -13.25 -55.68 16.40
CA LYS A 615 -14.39 -55.48 17.31
C LYS A 615 -15.37 -56.65 17.22
N PRO A 616 -16.03 -57.00 18.33
CA PRO A 616 -17.01 -58.08 18.34
C PRO A 616 -18.29 -57.69 17.58
N THR A 617 -18.73 -58.56 16.67
CA THR A 617 -19.97 -58.44 15.90
C THR A 617 -21.19 -58.38 16.83
N GLU A 618 -22.27 -57.69 16.43
CA GLU A 618 -23.47 -57.46 17.26
C GLU A 618 -24.10 -58.72 17.86
N SER A 619 -23.95 -59.88 17.22
CA SER A 619 -24.38 -61.20 17.72
C SER A 619 -23.67 -61.64 19.01
N TYR A 620 -22.43 -61.19 19.24
CA TYR A 620 -21.61 -61.53 20.41
C TYR A 620 -21.74 -60.55 21.59
N ARG A 621 -22.33 -59.35 21.38
CA ARG A 621 -22.46 -58.32 22.43
C ARG A 621 -23.33 -58.74 23.62
N LYS A 622 -24.17 -59.77 23.46
CA LYS A 622 -25.08 -60.27 24.51
C LYS A 622 -24.51 -61.43 25.35
N GLN A 623 -23.37 -62.03 24.96
CA GLN A 623 -22.90 -63.29 25.57
C GLN A 623 -21.46 -63.30 26.10
N SER A 624 -20.63 -62.27 25.86
CA SER A 624 -19.23 -62.32 26.33
C SER A 624 -18.62 -60.95 26.61
N GLU A 625 -18.40 -60.65 27.89
CA GLU A 625 -17.50 -59.60 28.40
C GLU A 625 -16.02 -60.02 28.37
N ILE A 626 -15.70 -61.18 27.76
CA ILE A 626 -14.38 -61.81 27.80
C ILE A 626 -13.69 -61.61 26.45
N MET A 627 -12.58 -60.86 26.45
CA MET A 627 -11.70 -60.69 25.29
C MET A 627 -11.09 -62.05 24.91
N THR A 628 -11.06 -62.43 23.63
CA THR A 628 -10.38 -63.64 23.16
C THR A 628 -9.06 -63.28 22.46
N PRO A 629 -8.00 -64.10 22.57
CA PRO A 629 -6.71 -63.83 21.91
C PRO A 629 -6.80 -63.54 20.41
N GLU A 630 -7.84 -64.03 19.74
CA GLU A 630 -8.12 -63.83 18.31
C GLU A 630 -8.60 -62.40 17.96
N MET A 631 -9.01 -61.60 18.96
CA MET A 631 -9.50 -60.23 18.76
C MET A 631 -8.37 -59.20 18.62
N CYS A 632 -7.11 -59.58 18.85
CA CYS A 632 -5.98 -58.66 18.75
C CYS A 632 -4.73 -59.34 18.17
N ILE A 633 -4.21 -58.80 17.07
CA ILE A 633 -2.93 -59.22 16.48
C ILE A 633 -1.88 -58.19 16.89
N THR A 634 -0.83 -58.63 17.59
CA THR A 634 0.25 -57.75 18.07
C THR A 634 1.58 -58.12 17.44
N TYR A 635 2.26 -57.16 16.83
CA TYR A 635 3.64 -57.26 16.37
C TYR A 635 4.51 -56.30 17.17
N GLN A 636 5.55 -56.80 17.84
CA GLN A 636 6.48 -55.96 18.61
C GLN A 636 7.89 -56.07 18.05
N ALA A 637 8.50 -54.91 17.74
CA ALA A 637 9.84 -54.85 17.18
C ALA A 637 10.90 -55.12 18.27
N GLY A 638 11.70 -56.18 18.10
CA GLY A 638 12.91 -56.42 18.89
C GLY A 638 12.77 -57.15 20.23
N SER A 639 11.62 -57.74 20.58
CA SER A 639 11.48 -58.58 21.78
C SER A 639 11.00 -60.00 21.46
N SER A 640 11.33 -60.97 22.32
CA SER A 640 10.62 -62.25 22.38
C SER A 640 9.34 -62.06 23.19
N GLU A 641 8.18 -62.37 22.60
CA GLU A 641 6.83 -62.34 23.16
C GLU A 641 6.72 -62.04 24.67
N GLN A 642 6.67 -60.76 25.03
CA GLN A 642 6.11 -60.37 26.32
C GLN A 642 4.59 -60.33 26.14
N HIS A 643 3.89 -61.38 26.57
CA HIS A 643 2.44 -61.42 26.53
C HIS A 643 1.88 -60.23 27.34
N THR A 644 1.41 -59.20 26.63
CA THR A 644 0.67 -58.10 27.25
C THR A 644 -0.56 -58.71 27.88
N LYS A 645 -0.79 -58.52 29.19
CA LYS A 645 -1.93 -59.17 29.86
C LYS A 645 -3.23 -58.82 29.13
N LEU A 646 -4.05 -59.83 28.89
CA LEU A 646 -5.29 -59.73 28.12
C LEU A 646 -6.22 -58.59 28.61
N VAL A 647 -6.22 -58.34 29.92
CA VAL A 647 -6.95 -57.26 30.58
C VAL A 647 -6.50 -55.86 30.11
N HIS A 648 -5.20 -55.65 29.89
CA HIS A 648 -4.68 -54.36 29.39
C HIS A 648 -5.09 -54.11 27.95
N LEU A 649 -5.07 -55.15 27.10
CA LEU A 649 -5.53 -55.06 25.72
C LEU A 649 -7.03 -54.78 25.65
N TYR A 650 -7.84 -55.42 26.51
CA TYR A 650 -9.27 -55.15 26.59
C TYR A 650 -9.57 -53.71 27.04
N LYS A 651 -8.88 -53.21 28.07
CA LYS A 651 -9.01 -51.80 28.50
C LYS A 651 -8.62 -50.82 27.40
N LEU A 652 -7.57 -51.13 26.63
CA LEU A 652 -7.15 -50.32 25.49
C LEU A 652 -8.20 -50.33 24.38
N LEU A 653 -8.78 -51.50 24.05
CA LEU A 653 -9.86 -51.60 23.07
C LEU A 653 -11.10 -50.82 23.48
N GLN A 654 -11.51 -50.89 24.76
CA GLN A 654 -12.61 -50.08 25.28
C GLN A 654 -12.33 -48.58 25.11
N LYS A 655 -11.12 -48.13 25.44
CA LYS A 655 -10.68 -46.75 25.25
C LYS A 655 -10.73 -46.32 23.78
N LEU A 656 -10.16 -47.13 22.87
CA LEU A 656 -10.18 -46.85 21.43
C LEU A 656 -11.60 -46.82 20.84
N THR A 657 -12.49 -47.67 21.34
CA THR A 657 -13.90 -47.70 20.90
C THR A 657 -14.63 -46.41 21.32
N GLU A 658 -14.30 -45.85 22.47
CA GLU A 658 -14.85 -44.57 22.91
C GLU A 658 -14.23 -43.39 22.16
N GLU A 659 -12.92 -43.42 21.92
CA GLU A 659 -12.22 -42.44 21.06
C GLU A 659 -12.78 -42.43 19.64
N GLU A 660 -13.10 -43.59 19.06
CA GLU A 660 -13.73 -43.68 17.75
C GLU A 660 -15.08 -42.96 17.70
N LYS A 661 -15.94 -43.12 18.72
CA LYS A 661 -17.22 -42.41 18.78
C LYS A 661 -17.01 -40.91 18.84
N GLN A 662 -16.03 -40.45 19.62
CA GLN A 662 -15.69 -39.02 19.71
C GLN A 662 -15.16 -38.49 18.38
N LEU A 663 -14.33 -39.26 17.68
CA LEU A 663 -13.80 -38.90 16.36
C LEU A 663 -14.91 -38.82 15.31
N LYS A 664 -15.86 -39.75 15.29
CA LYS A 664 -17.04 -39.66 14.41
C LYS A 664 -17.81 -38.36 14.64
N GLN A 665 -18.03 -38.00 15.91
CA GLN A 665 -18.67 -36.72 16.25
C GLN A 665 -17.83 -35.51 15.82
N GLN A 666 -16.50 -35.57 15.98
CA GLN A 666 -15.60 -34.50 15.54
C GLN A 666 -15.63 -34.31 14.01
N VAL A 667 -15.60 -35.40 13.25
CA VAL A 667 -15.72 -35.36 11.78
C VAL A 667 -17.05 -34.71 11.36
N TRP A 668 -18.16 -35.07 12.02
CA TRP A 668 -19.45 -34.43 11.73
C TRP A 668 -19.48 -32.95 12.08
N ARG A 669 -18.83 -32.55 13.18
CA ARG A 669 -18.65 -31.12 13.52
C ARG A 669 -17.82 -30.39 12.47
N SER A 670 -16.73 -30.98 11.99
CA SER A 670 -15.90 -30.42 10.92
C SER A 670 -16.69 -30.26 9.61
N GLN A 671 -17.47 -31.28 9.21
CA GLN A 671 -18.39 -31.17 8.06
C GLN A 671 -19.44 -30.07 8.24
N ALA A 672 -20.03 -29.94 9.43
CA ALA A 672 -21.00 -28.89 9.72
C ALA A 672 -20.36 -27.49 9.72
N GLU A 673 -19.13 -27.36 10.20
CA GLU A 673 -18.36 -26.11 10.16
C GLU A 673 -18.08 -25.69 8.72
N VAL A 674 -17.65 -26.60 7.85
CA VAL A 674 -17.45 -26.29 6.41
C VAL A 674 -18.75 -25.82 5.76
N LEU A 675 -19.88 -26.45 6.04
CA LEU A 675 -21.18 -26.00 5.53
C LEU A 675 -21.53 -24.59 6.02
N LYS A 676 -21.27 -24.30 7.30
CA LYS A 676 -21.51 -22.99 7.89
C LYS A 676 -20.59 -21.92 7.30
N ILE A 677 -19.32 -22.23 7.04
CA ILE A 677 -18.39 -21.34 6.35
C ILE A 677 -18.93 -21.00 4.95
N LEU A 678 -19.40 -22.00 4.20
CA LEU A 678 -19.97 -21.77 2.87
C LEU A 678 -21.23 -20.91 2.90
N GLU A 679 -22.14 -21.15 3.84
CA GLU A 679 -23.35 -20.35 4.02
C GLU A 679 -23.01 -18.89 4.35
N ILE A 680 -22.03 -18.66 5.21
CA ILE A 680 -21.58 -17.31 5.57
C ILE A 680 -20.91 -16.63 4.37
N ARG A 681 -20.06 -17.33 3.61
CA ARG A 681 -19.46 -16.80 2.37
C ARG A 681 -20.52 -16.45 1.33
N GLU A 682 -21.56 -17.26 1.17
CA GLU A 682 -22.67 -16.96 0.24
C GLU A 682 -23.42 -15.68 0.66
N ASN A 683 -23.66 -15.50 1.96
CA ASN A 683 -24.26 -14.28 2.49
C ASN A 683 -23.34 -13.05 2.35
N GLU A 684 -22.03 -13.20 2.59
CA GLU A 684 -21.04 -12.13 2.44
C GLU A 684 -20.92 -11.66 0.98
N GLU A 685 -20.99 -12.58 0.01
CA GLU A 685 -21.00 -12.22 -1.40
C GLU A 685 -22.34 -11.62 -1.85
N ALA A 686 -23.46 -11.98 -1.20
CA ALA A 686 -24.77 -11.40 -1.49
C ALA A 686 -24.96 -9.99 -0.91
N ASP A 687 -24.40 -9.70 0.27
CA ASP A 687 -24.51 -8.43 0.99
C ASP A 687 -23.13 -7.92 1.45
N ILE A 688 -22.38 -7.34 0.52
CA ILE A 688 -21.03 -6.84 0.78
C ILE A 688 -21.11 -5.53 1.58
N LYS A 689 -20.43 -5.48 2.72
CA LYS A 689 -20.35 -4.31 3.61
C LYS A 689 -18.94 -3.76 3.68
N LEU A 690 -18.85 -2.43 3.63
CA LEU A 690 -17.59 -1.72 3.73
C LEU A 690 -17.45 -1.05 5.11
N SER A 691 -16.30 -1.25 5.74
CA SER A 691 -15.89 -0.58 6.97
C SER A 691 -15.34 0.82 6.62
N ALA A 692 -15.85 1.84 7.31
CA ALA A 692 -15.29 3.18 7.26
C ALA A 692 -14.34 3.35 8.46
N SER A 693 -13.18 3.96 8.23
CA SER A 693 -12.26 4.34 9.31
C SER A 693 -12.99 5.22 10.31
N ILE A 694 -12.75 5.03 11.61
CA ILE A 694 -13.36 5.83 12.69
C ILE A 694 -13.01 7.33 12.53
N TYR A 695 -11.89 7.63 11.87
CA TYR A 695 -11.39 8.97 11.61
C TYR A 695 -12.00 9.64 10.37
N ASP A 696 -12.72 8.89 9.52
CA ASP A 696 -13.45 9.44 8.38
C ASP A 696 -14.77 10.05 8.87
N THR A 697 -14.72 11.32 9.25
CA THR A 697 -15.85 12.05 9.83
C THR A 697 -17.01 12.23 8.86
N GLU A 698 -16.74 12.26 7.55
CA GLU A 698 -17.75 12.48 6.51
C GLU A 698 -18.53 11.20 6.22
N ARG A 699 -17.87 10.06 6.01
CA ARG A 699 -18.58 8.79 5.76
C ARG A 699 -19.23 8.23 7.02
N ASN A 700 -18.66 8.49 8.20
CA ASN A 700 -19.29 8.16 9.47
C ASN A 700 -20.37 9.15 9.88
N GLU A 701 -20.63 10.22 9.13
CA GLU A 701 -21.64 11.20 9.50
C GLU A 701 -23.02 10.55 9.60
N LYS A 702 -23.37 9.63 8.69
CA LYS A 702 -24.61 8.84 8.78
C LYS A 702 -24.65 7.95 10.02
N LYS A 703 -23.59 7.19 10.29
CA LYS A 703 -23.48 6.36 11.51
C LYS A 703 -23.54 7.21 12.78
N ARG A 704 -22.97 8.42 12.74
CA ARG A 704 -23.01 9.39 13.83
C ARG A 704 -24.41 9.96 14.01
N GLN A 705 -25.09 10.34 12.94
CA GLN A 705 -26.48 10.78 12.95
C GLN A 705 -27.42 9.66 13.43
N GLU A 706 -27.20 8.42 13.01
CA GLU A 706 -27.92 7.23 13.50
C GLU A 706 -27.66 6.99 14.99
N TYR A 707 -26.41 7.13 15.44
CA TYR A 707 -26.05 7.00 16.85
C TYR A 707 -26.64 8.14 17.69
N GLU A 708 -26.62 9.37 17.19
CA GLU A 708 -27.25 10.54 17.80
C GLU A 708 -28.78 10.40 17.82
N ALA A 709 -29.39 9.88 16.75
CA ALA A 709 -30.81 9.58 16.67
C ALA A 709 -31.19 8.42 17.60
N MET A 710 -30.39 7.37 17.70
CA MET A 710 -30.58 6.27 18.66
C MET A 710 -30.42 6.75 20.11
N MET A 711 -29.47 7.63 20.37
CA MET A 711 -29.29 8.28 21.67
C MET A 711 -30.46 9.19 22.02
N ASN A 712 -30.99 9.94 21.05
CA ASN A 712 -32.17 10.77 21.23
C ASN A 712 -33.45 9.92 21.38
N ALA A 713 -33.62 8.87 20.60
CA ALA A 713 -34.72 7.92 20.73
C ALA A 713 -34.67 7.16 22.06
N LYS A 714 -33.49 6.78 22.58
CA LYS A 714 -33.34 6.23 23.93
C LYS A 714 -33.65 7.24 25.03
N LYS A 715 -33.38 8.54 24.81
CA LYS A 715 -33.83 9.60 25.72
C LYS A 715 -35.36 9.75 25.66
N ASP A 716 -35.96 9.59 24.48
CA ASP A 716 -37.40 9.73 24.26
C ASP A 716 -38.22 8.49 24.65
N GLU A 717 -37.64 7.28 24.64
CA GLU A 717 -38.25 6.00 25.08
C GLU A 717 -38.29 5.85 26.60
N PHE A 718 -37.51 6.64 27.34
CA PHE A 718 -37.58 6.76 28.80
C PHE A 718 -38.07 8.14 29.27
N PRO A 719 -39.29 8.59 28.88
CA PRO A 719 -39.82 9.88 29.36
C PRO A 719 -40.30 9.82 30.83
N GLY A 720 -40.00 8.72 31.55
CA GLY A 720 -40.43 8.47 32.93
C GLY A 720 -39.31 8.06 33.89
N GLN A 721 -38.07 7.98 33.42
CA GLN A 721 -36.88 7.97 34.27
C GLN A 721 -36.01 9.14 33.84
N ASN A 722 -36.51 10.36 34.09
CA ASN A 722 -35.57 11.35 34.60
C ASN A 722 -34.74 10.63 35.66
N GLU A 723 -33.42 10.81 35.64
CA GLU A 723 -32.64 10.76 36.87
C GLU A 723 -33.59 11.27 37.96
N GLN A 724 -34.01 10.42 38.91
CA GLN A 724 -34.54 10.97 40.15
C GLN A 724 -33.43 11.91 40.55
N ASP A 725 -33.64 13.22 40.41
CA ASP A 725 -32.66 14.27 40.65
C ASP A 725 -32.00 13.82 41.94
N LEU A 726 -30.78 13.28 41.85
CA LEU A 726 -30.07 12.75 43.00
C LEU A 726 -29.93 13.98 43.85
N ASP A 727 -30.76 14.06 44.90
CA ASP A 727 -31.06 15.33 45.54
C ASP A 727 -29.73 15.94 45.98
N TYR A 728 -29.28 16.94 45.23
CA TYR A 728 -27.92 17.48 45.36
C TYR A 728 -27.75 18.17 46.71
N LEU A 729 -28.84 18.40 47.44
CA LEU A 729 -28.88 18.88 48.80
C LEU A 729 -29.04 17.78 49.86
N ALA A 730 -29.50 16.57 49.50
CA ALA A 730 -29.79 15.50 50.48
C ALA A 730 -28.61 15.15 51.39
N PRO A 731 -27.36 14.97 50.90
CA PRO A 731 -26.21 14.69 51.78
C PRO A 731 -25.96 15.80 52.81
N PHE A 732 -26.20 17.05 52.43
CA PHE A 732 -26.00 18.23 53.26
C PHE A 732 -27.17 18.47 54.24
N LEU A 733 -28.39 18.13 53.84
CA LEU A 733 -29.58 18.18 54.68
C LEU A 733 -29.52 17.11 55.80
N ILE A 734 -29.02 15.92 55.48
CA ILE A 734 -28.82 14.82 56.45
C ILE A 734 -27.75 15.22 57.48
N GLN A 735 -26.63 15.82 57.06
CA GLN A 735 -25.59 16.35 57.97
C GLN A 735 -26.10 17.45 58.91
N MET A 736 -27.14 18.19 58.50
CA MET A 736 -27.75 19.28 59.28
C MET A 736 -28.90 18.81 60.19
N GLY A 737 -29.25 17.51 60.19
CA GLY A 737 -30.29 16.95 61.05
C GLY A 737 -31.73 17.17 60.58
N SER A 738 -31.95 17.46 59.29
CA SER A 738 -33.27 17.57 58.64
C SER A 738 -34.29 18.48 59.38
N PRO A 739 -34.03 19.80 59.51
CA PRO A 739 -34.94 20.72 60.20
C PRO A 739 -36.27 20.94 59.44
N GLU A 740 -37.41 20.92 60.14
CA GLU A 740 -38.75 21.15 59.55
C GLU A 740 -38.95 22.57 58.98
N LYS A 741 -38.16 23.56 59.45
CA LYS A 741 -38.13 24.93 58.92
C LYS A 741 -36.69 25.44 58.85
N MET A 742 -36.24 25.86 57.67
CA MET A 742 -34.89 26.35 57.44
C MET A 742 -34.79 27.83 57.88
N THR A 743 -33.75 28.21 58.62
CA THR A 743 -33.44 29.63 58.86
C THR A 743 -32.52 30.19 57.79
N ARG A 744 -32.54 31.51 57.54
CA ARG A 744 -31.67 32.16 56.53
C ARG A 744 -30.18 31.83 56.72
N ARG A 745 -29.71 31.74 57.97
CA ARG A 745 -28.32 31.37 58.28
C ARG A 745 -28.01 29.91 57.93
N GLN A 746 -28.95 29.00 58.14
CA GLN A 746 -28.79 27.58 57.78
C GLN A 746 -28.84 27.37 56.26
N ALA A 747 -29.71 28.09 55.55
CA ALA A 747 -29.79 28.06 54.09
C ALA A 747 -28.49 28.55 53.41
N LEU A 748 -27.91 29.66 53.91
CA LEU A 748 -26.61 30.16 53.43
C LEU A 748 -25.49 29.14 53.68
N ARG A 749 -25.44 28.56 54.88
CA ARG A 749 -24.44 27.54 55.22
C ARG A 749 -24.57 26.28 54.35
N LEU A 750 -25.80 25.86 54.06
CA LEU A 750 -26.06 24.69 53.20
C LEU A 750 -25.62 24.95 51.76
N ARG A 751 -25.93 26.13 51.21
CA ARG A 751 -25.44 26.58 49.91
C ARG A 751 -23.91 26.59 49.85
N ASP A 752 -23.28 27.23 50.83
CA ASP A 752 -21.82 27.40 50.84
C ASP A 752 -21.10 26.05 50.99
N ASN A 753 -21.64 25.13 51.80
CA ASN A 753 -21.13 23.76 51.93
C ASN A 753 -21.28 22.96 50.63
N CYS A 754 -22.44 23.06 49.96
CA CYS A 754 -22.69 22.39 48.69
C CYS A 754 -21.75 22.89 47.58
N LEU A 755 -21.61 24.21 47.46
CA LEU A 755 -20.69 24.83 46.50
C LEU A 755 -19.22 24.52 46.80
N SER A 756 -18.83 24.51 48.07
CA SER A 756 -17.47 24.17 48.49
C SER A 756 -17.12 22.72 48.19
N ASP A 757 -18.00 21.76 48.50
CA ASP A 757 -17.79 20.34 48.17
C ASP A 757 -17.72 20.13 46.66
N PHE A 758 -18.61 20.77 45.89
CA PHE A 758 -18.58 20.70 44.43
C PHE A 758 -17.30 21.28 43.84
N LYS A 759 -16.84 22.43 44.35
CA LYS A 759 -15.54 23.03 43.98
C LYS A 759 -14.39 22.06 44.27
N ASN A 760 -14.38 21.43 45.45
CA ASN A 760 -13.34 20.46 45.83
C ASN A 760 -13.35 19.24 44.91
N ARG A 761 -14.52 18.77 44.46
CA ARG A 761 -14.62 17.66 43.48
C ARG A 761 -14.08 18.06 42.11
N LEU A 762 -14.41 19.26 41.62
CA LEU A 762 -13.88 19.77 40.34
C LEU A 762 -12.36 19.91 40.40
N VAL A 763 -11.81 20.44 41.51
CA VAL A 763 -10.37 20.56 41.73
C VAL A 763 -9.71 19.19 41.84
N SER A 764 -10.29 18.26 42.61
CA SER A 764 -9.78 16.89 42.75
C SER A 764 -9.73 16.18 41.39
N LYS A 765 -10.77 16.33 40.58
CA LYS A 765 -10.81 15.79 39.22
C LYS A 765 -9.71 16.37 38.33
N ALA A 766 -9.50 17.69 38.36
CA ALA A 766 -8.41 18.34 37.63
C ALA A 766 -7.04 17.81 38.10
N ASN A 767 -6.84 17.66 39.41
CA ASN A 767 -5.60 17.13 39.99
C ASN A 767 -5.34 15.66 39.60
N ILE A 768 -6.38 14.82 39.51
CA ILE A 768 -6.24 13.44 39.03
C ILE A 768 -5.79 13.40 37.57
N ILE A 769 -6.36 14.28 36.73
CA ILE A 769 -5.98 14.38 35.31
C ILE A 769 -4.54 14.89 35.20
N GLN A 770 -4.18 15.91 35.98
CA GLN A 770 -2.83 16.48 36.05
C GLN A 770 -1.80 15.42 36.48
N ALA A 771 -2.07 14.67 37.55
CA ALA A 771 -1.15 13.63 38.04
C ALA A 771 -0.94 12.50 37.01
N ARG A 772 -1.99 12.13 36.26
CA ARG A 772 -1.87 11.17 35.16
C ARG A 772 -1.05 11.73 34.00
N PHE A 773 -1.24 13.00 33.66
CA PHE A 773 -0.45 13.70 32.65
C PHE A 773 1.03 13.71 33.01
N GLU A 774 1.36 14.12 34.23
CA GLU A 774 2.74 14.16 34.75
C GLU A 774 3.38 12.77 34.75
N LYS A 775 2.64 11.73 35.15
CA LYS A 775 3.12 10.35 35.13
C LYS A 775 3.52 9.88 33.72
N GLU A 776 2.66 10.11 32.72
CA GLU A 776 2.96 9.71 31.33
C GLU A 776 4.14 10.51 30.75
N VAL A 777 4.28 11.79 31.12
CA VAL A 777 5.44 12.62 30.75
C VAL A 777 6.73 12.10 31.37
N GLU A 778 6.72 11.72 32.66
CA GLU A 778 7.87 11.11 33.33
C GLU A 778 8.25 9.75 32.71
N GLU A 779 7.27 8.92 32.36
CA GLU A 779 7.52 7.64 31.67
C GLU A 779 8.18 7.86 30.30
N LEU A 780 7.72 8.85 29.53
CA LEU A 780 8.34 9.24 28.26
C LEU A 780 9.79 9.71 28.45
N GLN A 781 10.07 10.53 29.47
CA GLN A 781 11.43 11.00 29.77
C GLN A 781 12.38 9.86 30.15
N LYS A 782 11.91 8.89 30.96
CA LYS A 782 12.69 7.70 31.32
C LYS A 782 13.01 6.84 30.10
N LYS A 783 12.02 6.63 29.22
CA LYS A 783 12.21 5.89 27.96
C LYS A 783 13.21 6.60 27.03
N ASN A 784 13.14 7.93 26.92
CA ASN A 784 14.10 8.72 26.13
C ASN A 784 15.54 8.60 26.66
N GLN A 785 15.73 8.61 27.98
CA GLN A 785 17.05 8.40 28.59
C GLN A 785 17.59 6.99 28.31
N LEU A 786 16.74 5.97 28.48
CA LEU A 786 17.11 4.58 28.19
C LEU A 786 17.47 4.36 26.72
N PHE A 787 16.80 5.07 25.80
CA PHE A 787 17.10 5.03 24.38
C PHE A 787 18.45 5.68 24.05
N GLN A 788 18.74 6.85 24.63
CA GLN A 788 20.04 7.51 24.46
C GLN A 788 21.20 6.66 24.98
N GLU A 789 20.97 5.90 26.07
CA GLU A 789 21.98 4.99 26.64
C GLU A 789 22.22 3.73 25.79
N ASN A 790 21.17 3.21 25.13
CA ASN A 790 21.22 1.94 24.39
C ASN A 790 21.28 2.10 22.86
N GLN A 791 21.48 3.32 22.35
CA GLN A 791 21.39 3.67 20.93
C GLN A 791 22.29 2.82 20.00
N ASN A 792 23.40 2.28 20.52
CA ASN A 792 24.36 1.48 19.75
C ASN A 792 24.14 -0.05 19.85
N GLN A 793 23.09 -0.52 20.54
CA GLN A 793 22.85 -1.95 20.83
C GLN A 793 21.46 -2.45 20.37
N LEU A 794 20.60 -1.58 19.85
CA LEU A 794 19.22 -1.93 19.48
C LEU A 794 19.13 -2.56 18.09
N SER A 795 18.32 -3.61 17.96
CA SER A 795 17.95 -4.21 16.68
C SER A 795 16.91 -3.35 15.94
N GLU A 796 16.88 -3.40 14.60
CA GLU A 796 15.87 -2.70 13.76
C GLU A 796 14.42 -3.01 14.18
N LYS A 797 14.16 -4.22 14.67
CA LYS A 797 12.83 -4.62 15.16
C LYS A 797 12.50 -3.96 16.50
N GLU A 798 13.49 -3.83 17.38
CA GLU A 798 13.32 -3.19 18.68
C GLU A 798 13.18 -1.67 18.52
N GLU A 799 13.84 -1.09 17.51
CA GLU A 799 13.67 0.32 17.15
C GLU A 799 12.25 0.61 16.63
N ALA A 800 11.68 -0.26 15.79
CA ALA A 800 10.31 -0.12 15.31
C ALA A 800 9.27 -0.26 16.44
N ASP A 801 9.43 -1.24 17.34
CA ASP A 801 8.54 -1.42 18.50
C ASP A 801 8.63 -0.22 19.45
N LEU A 802 9.83 0.35 19.64
CA LEU A 802 10.03 1.57 20.44
C LEU A 802 9.36 2.80 19.80
N LEU A 803 9.46 2.98 18.48
CA LEU A 803 8.81 4.08 17.76
C LEU A 803 7.27 4.00 17.87
N ALA A 804 6.70 2.79 17.80
CA ALA A 804 5.28 2.56 18.04
C ALA A 804 4.88 2.98 19.47
N ASP A 805 5.64 2.52 20.47
CA ASP A 805 5.47 2.87 21.88
C ASP A 805 5.58 4.39 22.14
N TYR A 806 6.51 5.07 21.47
CA TYR A 806 6.68 6.53 21.54
C TYR A 806 5.44 7.25 21.01
N SER A 807 4.95 6.82 19.84
CA SER A 807 3.76 7.41 19.23
C SER A 807 2.52 7.23 20.12
N GLU A 808 2.36 6.07 20.76
CA GLU A 808 1.23 5.79 21.65
C GLU A 808 1.32 6.63 22.94
N THR A 809 2.51 6.75 23.54
CA THR A 809 2.72 7.53 24.76
C THR A 809 2.48 9.02 24.49
N MET A 810 2.97 9.55 23.38
CA MET A 810 2.73 10.93 22.95
C MET A 810 1.24 11.22 22.72
N PHE A 811 0.52 10.26 22.13
CA PHE A 811 -0.93 10.35 21.93
C PHE A 811 -1.70 10.41 23.27
N ARG A 812 -1.32 9.59 24.25
CA ARG A 812 -1.92 9.62 25.61
C ARG A 812 -1.68 10.96 26.31
N ILE A 813 -0.47 11.50 26.23
CA ILE A 813 -0.12 12.83 26.76
C ILE A 813 -1.00 13.91 26.10
N HIS A 814 -1.15 13.87 24.77
CA HIS A 814 -1.99 14.82 24.04
C HIS A 814 -3.46 14.78 24.48
N ILE A 815 -4.03 13.58 24.64
CA ILE A 815 -5.40 13.41 25.15
C ILE A 815 -5.53 13.97 26.58
N LEU A 816 -4.57 13.69 27.46
CA LEU A 816 -4.61 14.16 28.84
C LEU A 816 -4.50 15.70 28.91
N ALA A 817 -3.69 16.31 28.04
CA ALA A 817 -3.62 17.77 27.89
C ALA A 817 -4.96 18.36 27.44
N LEU A 818 -5.59 17.81 26.39
CA LEU A 818 -6.91 18.25 25.93
C LEU A 818 -7.99 18.10 27.01
N ARG A 819 -7.97 16.99 27.77
CA ARG A 819 -8.91 16.75 28.87
C ARG A 819 -8.72 17.75 30.01
N LEU A 820 -7.46 18.07 30.33
CA LEU A 820 -7.13 19.06 31.35
C LEU A 820 -7.62 20.45 30.92
N ASP A 821 -7.37 20.85 29.67
CA ASP A 821 -7.82 22.13 29.14
C ASP A 821 -9.35 22.24 29.12
N ARG A 822 -10.03 21.17 28.65
CA ARG A 822 -11.49 21.10 28.70
C ARG A 822 -12.05 21.18 30.13
N GLU A 823 -11.41 20.54 31.12
CA GLU A 823 -11.85 20.66 32.51
C GLU A 823 -11.63 22.07 33.05
N LYS A 824 -10.51 22.74 32.70
CA LYS A 824 -10.25 24.15 33.05
C LYS A 824 -11.32 25.09 32.47
N GLN A 825 -11.77 24.85 31.24
CA GLN A 825 -12.82 25.65 30.60
C GLN A 825 -14.22 25.36 31.16
N THR A 826 -14.55 24.08 31.41
CA THR A 826 -15.92 23.67 31.81
C THR A 826 -16.18 23.74 33.32
N ALA A 827 -15.16 23.64 34.17
CA ALA A 827 -15.34 23.69 35.63
C ALA A 827 -15.98 25.00 36.12
N PRO A 828 -15.57 26.20 35.65
CA PRO A 828 -16.23 27.46 36.02
C PRO A 828 -17.70 27.49 35.59
N GLN A 829 -18.01 27.02 34.37
CA GLN A 829 -19.38 26.97 33.85
C GLN A 829 -20.28 26.05 34.70
N LYS A 830 -19.78 24.87 35.08
CA LYS A 830 -20.49 23.93 35.95
C LYS A 830 -20.71 24.49 37.35
N TYR A 831 -19.74 25.20 37.89
CA TYR A 831 -19.85 25.86 39.19
C TYR A 831 -20.95 26.93 39.17
N LEU A 832 -20.93 27.81 38.15
CA LEU A 832 -21.96 28.84 37.96
C LEU A 832 -23.36 28.22 37.74
N ALA A 833 -23.44 27.14 36.96
CA ALA A 833 -24.70 26.44 36.75
C ALA A 833 -25.28 25.85 38.04
N LEU A 834 -24.44 25.29 38.92
CA LEU A 834 -24.88 24.79 40.23
C LEU A 834 -25.28 25.94 41.17
N GLU A 835 -24.55 27.05 41.16
CA GLU A 835 -24.89 28.26 41.92
C GLU A 835 -26.25 28.82 41.50
N GLU A 836 -26.52 28.91 40.20
CA GLU A 836 -27.83 29.29 39.70
C GLU A 836 -28.94 28.30 40.10
N LYS A 837 -28.67 27.00 40.01
CA LYS A 837 -29.62 25.96 40.44
C LYS A 837 -29.95 26.10 41.93
N LEU A 838 -28.94 26.31 42.79
CA LEU A 838 -29.13 26.53 44.22
C LEU A 838 -29.91 27.81 44.53
N ARG A 839 -29.75 28.86 43.71
CA ARG A 839 -30.51 30.12 43.85
C ARG A 839 -31.98 29.96 43.46
N LYS A 840 -32.26 29.10 42.48
CA LYS A 840 -33.61 28.81 41.95
C LYS A 840 -34.32 27.66 42.68
N ASP A 841 -33.63 26.89 43.52
CA ASP A 841 -34.21 25.76 44.27
C ASP A 841 -35.27 26.26 45.27
N PRO A 842 -36.51 25.72 45.25
CA PRO A 842 -37.60 26.18 46.13
C PRO A 842 -37.27 26.10 47.63
N ARG A 843 -36.37 25.18 48.05
CA ARG A 843 -35.95 25.00 49.45
C ARG A 843 -35.00 26.08 49.94
N LEU A 844 -34.34 26.80 49.01
CA LEU A 844 -33.36 27.84 49.30
C LEU A 844 -33.77 29.23 48.80
N ALA A 845 -34.62 29.30 47.76
CA ALA A 845 -35.03 30.52 47.09
C ALA A 845 -35.74 31.51 48.04
N GLU A 846 -36.57 31.04 48.98
CA GLU A 846 -37.24 31.88 49.98
C GLU A 846 -36.26 32.62 50.91
N HIS A 847 -35.05 32.10 51.08
CA HIS A 847 -34.03 32.65 51.99
C HIS A 847 -32.87 33.36 51.25
N LEU A 848 -32.68 33.05 49.97
CA LEU A 848 -31.62 33.59 49.11
C LEU A 848 -32.13 34.68 48.13
N GLY A 849 -33.45 34.90 48.03
CA GLY A 849 -34.11 35.80 47.07
C GLY A 849 -34.02 37.31 47.32
N HIS A 850 -33.31 37.77 48.37
CA HIS A 850 -32.99 39.19 48.56
C HIS A 850 -31.50 39.38 48.87
N ALA A 851 -30.73 39.37 47.78
CA ALA A 851 -29.45 40.07 47.60
C ALA A 851 -29.25 40.32 46.10
#